data_AF-A0A831TZI9-F1
#
_entry.id   AF-A0A831TZI9-F1
#
_cell.length_a   1.000
_cell.length_b   1.000
_cell.length_c   1.000
_cell.angle_alpha   90.00
_cell.angle_beta   90.00
_cell.angle_gamma   90.00
#
_symmetry.space_group_name_H-M   'P 1'
#
loop_
_entity.id
_entity.type
_entity.pdbx_description
1 polymer ?
#
loop_
_entity_poly.entity_id
_entity_poly.type
_entity_poly.pdbx_seq_one_letter_code
_entity_poly.pdbx_strand_id
1 'polypeptide(L)'
;MTRPEIAAGTKFIFVTGGVVSSLGKGIASATIGALLEAHGLRVANQKFDPYINVDPGTMSPFQHGEVFVTDDGAETDLDLGHYERFTSARMTRLNNVTTGQIYFSVIDKERRGEYLGKTVQVVPHITDEIKSRIYKVAAGNYDVVITEIGGTVGDIESLPFLEAIRQVPYDIGRANVVYIHLTLVPFIRAAAEVKTKPTQNSVKELREIGIQPDVLLCRTERRFDEEIARKIALFCNVEPNAVFQAVDVDEIYRLPLLYHEQGLDRLLLSRLQITPRHEPNLEGWKQLDAIISDLRESVEIGFVGKYTNLQDAYKSVFEALRHAGFANGVEADGARLGRCGNGVGQGIGHAEQERCAHKHVFAVGAGVFRAVADGGHAGGGGWVDEDGDGGDAGARRPGFGAGACCDDFGDELVAHDDAGVLGCRVPLGGAGAAGSFDHVVEVLRGVEVGAADAAGADAGKDLPGAGGGDVDLFDGELTAAEDHGAHGMVCLVRSFAGGNVPQGGQHLPGAGGVGDTFRVAKEPGLRRMVLATNNPGKVREFRRLLEPAGWTVLTPRELGVEFAVEEDGASYAENAVKKAQACADATGMLALADDSGIEVDALGGGPGMYSARFGGPGLDDAGRTQLLLERLAGVPDERRTARYRAVVALAWPRASGRPPVTFEGVEEGRIGTAPRGERGFGYDPVFVVEDGRTQAELTDAEKDAISHRGKAVRAAIAWLEAEGER
;
A
#
# COMPACT_ATOMS: atom_id res chain seq x y z
N MET A 1 12.39 10.62 36.63
CA MET A 1 12.56 9.82 35.41
C MET A 1 12.98 8.42 35.85
N THR A 2 12.09 7.46 35.70
CA THR A 2 12.43 6.03 35.76
C THR A 2 13.46 5.75 34.67
N ARG A 3 14.50 4.97 34.98
CA ARG A 3 15.47 4.57 33.94
C ARG A 3 14.73 3.75 32.88
N PRO A 4 15.00 3.97 31.58
CA PRO A 4 14.36 3.18 30.53
C PRO A 4 14.72 1.70 30.69
N GLU A 5 13.74 0.82 30.45
CA GLU A 5 13.96 -0.63 30.41
C GLU A 5 14.70 -0.96 29.12
N ILE A 6 16.03 -1.09 29.22
CA ILE A 6 16.92 -1.43 28.11
C ILE A 6 17.75 -2.63 28.57
N ALA A 7 17.98 -3.60 27.69
CA ALA A 7 18.90 -4.68 27.98
C ALA A 7 20.29 -4.13 28.35
N ALA A 8 20.88 -4.65 29.42
CA ALA A 8 22.14 -4.12 29.93
C ALA A 8 23.25 -4.21 28.86
N GLY A 9 23.79 -3.06 28.46
CA GLY A 9 24.91 -2.97 27.52
C GLY A 9 24.54 -2.72 26.06
N THR A 10 23.24 -2.64 25.71
CA THR A 10 22.80 -2.29 24.35
C THR A 10 23.29 -0.91 23.92
N LYS A 11 23.79 -0.83 22.68
CA LYS A 11 24.32 0.39 22.06
C LYS A 11 23.38 0.87 20.95
N PHE A 12 23.47 2.15 20.60
CA PHE A 12 22.55 2.79 19.64
C PHE A 12 23.34 3.48 18.53
N ILE A 13 22.90 3.25 17.30
CA ILE A 13 23.37 3.97 16.11
C ILE A 13 22.18 4.71 15.52
N PHE A 14 22.27 6.03 15.41
CA PHE A 14 21.25 6.84 14.76
C PHE A 14 21.73 7.25 13.37
N VAL A 15 20.97 6.88 12.35
CA VAL A 15 21.26 7.18 10.95
C VAL A 15 20.34 8.30 10.49
N THR A 16 20.91 9.41 10.04
CA THR A 16 20.18 10.59 9.54
C THR A 16 20.62 10.89 8.11
N GLY A 17 19.81 11.61 7.34
CA GLY A 17 20.18 12.07 6.00
C GLY A 17 20.00 13.57 5.84
N GLY A 18 20.72 14.17 4.90
CA GLY A 18 20.55 15.57 4.56
C GLY A 18 20.80 15.85 3.08
N VAL A 19 20.67 17.12 2.68
CA VAL A 19 20.77 17.60 1.28
C VAL A 19 19.58 17.20 0.41
N VAL A 20 19.33 15.90 0.20
CA VAL A 20 18.21 15.38 -0.59
C VAL A 20 17.68 14.07 0.01
N SER A 21 16.42 13.76 -0.25
CA SER A 21 15.86 12.43 -0.01
C SER A 21 16.46 11.38 -0.97
N SER A 22 16.19 10.10 -0.71
CA SER A 22 16.61 8.97 -1.57
C SER A 22 18.12 8.77 -1.74
N LEU A 23 18.94 9.21 -0.77
CA LEU A 23 20.39 8.93 -0.74
C LEU A 23 20.77 7.47 -0.40
N GLY A 24 19.79 6.61 -0.14
CA GLY A 24 20.02 5.21 0.26
C GLY A 24 20.28 5.03 1.76
N LYS A 25 19.55 5.76 2.62
CA LYS A 25 19.62 5.60 4.09
C LYS A 25 19.30 4.16 4.52
N GLY A 26 18.16 3.61 4.08
CA GLY A 26 17.76 2.22 4.35
C GLY A 26 18.85 1.21 4.03
N ILE A 27 19.42 1.31 2.82
CA ILE A 27 20.50 0.42 2.36
C ILE A 27 21.78 0.59 3.21
N ALA A 28 22.15 1.83 3.57
CA ALA A 28 23.31 2.07 4.43
C ALA A 28 23.08 1.50 5.85
N SER A 29 21.90 1.72 6.44
CA SER A 29 21.48 1.16 7.72
C SER A 29 21.53 -0.37 7.72
N ALA A 30 21.02 -1.00 6.65
CA ALA A 30 21.06 -2.44 6.44
C ALA A 30 22.49 -2.98 6.30
N THR A 31 23.33 -2.29 5.53
CA THR A 31 24.74 -2.63 5.32
C THR A 31 25.55 -2.55 6.63
N ILE A 32 25.32 -1.53 7.44
CA ILE A 32 25.94 -1.39 8.75
C ILE A 32 25.52 -2.55 9.66
N GLY A 33 24.23 -2.92 9.64
CA GLY A 33 23.74 -4.09 10.37
C GLY A 33 24.46 -5.38 9.98
N ALA A 34 24.56 -5.66 8.67
CA ALA A 34 25.27 -6.83 8.14
C ALA A 34 26.74 -6.87 8.57
N LEU A 35 27.42 -5.72 8.57
CA LEU A 35 28.81 -5.64 9.02
C LEU A 35 28.97 -5.93 10.50
N LEU A 36 28.08 -5.40 11.35
CA LEU A 36 28.12 -5.66 12.79
C LEU A 36 27.77 -7.12 13.11
N GLU A 37 26.83 -7.73 12.40
CA GLU A 37 26.56 -9.17 12.49
C GLU A 37 27.76 -10.02 12.05
N ALA A 38 28.53 -9.58 11.05
CA ALA A 38 29.76 -10.26 10.65
C ALA A 38 30.81 -10.33 11.78
N HIS A 39 30.76 -9.43 12.75
CA HIS A 39 31.57 -9.45 13.99
C HIS A 39 30.92 -10.26 15.15
N GLY A 40 29.81 -10.94 14.87
CA GLY A 40 29.08 -11.79 15.82
C GLY A 40 28.15 -11.02 16.76
N LEU A 41 27.79 -9.78 16.43
CA LEU A 41 26.85 -8.96 17.22
C LEU A 41 25.41 -9.23 16.82
N ARG A 42 24.49 -9.14 17.79
CA ARG A 42 23.05 -9.16 17.53
C ARG A 42 22.58 -7.75 17.28
N VAL A 43 21.99 -7.54 16.10
CA VAL A 43 21.55 -6.22 15.65
C VAL A 43 20.03 -6.20 15.50
N ALA A 44 19.41 -5.07 15.81
CA ALA A 44 18.04 -4.77 15.40
C ALA A 44 18.01 -3.45 14.64
N ASN A 45 17.31 -3.42 13.52
CA ASN A 45 17.07 -2.20 12.75
C ASN A 45 15.68 -1.64 13.10
N GLN A 46 15.54 -0.32 13.06
CA GLN A 46 14.28 0.37 13.30
C GLN A 46 14.19 1.58 12.37
N LYS A 47 13.02 1.79 11.75
CA LYS A 47 12.74 2.90 10.85
C LYS A 47 11.76 3.87 11.50
N PHE A 48 12.13 5.15 11.51
CA PHE A 48 11.25 6.25 11.87
C PHE A 48 10.79 6.97 10.60
N ASP A 49 9.49 7.10 10.45
CA ASP A 49 8.84 7.69 9.30
C ASP A 49 8.14 8.99 9.68
N PRO A 50 8.52 10.13 9.08
CA PRO A 50 7.99 11.41 9.50
C PRO A 50 6.56 11.68 9.01
N TYR A 51 5.99 10.82 8.16
CA TYR A 51 4.63 10.96 7.66
C TYR A 51 3.56 10.71 8.75
N ILE A 52 2.38 11.31 8.53
CA ILE A 52 1.27 11.34 9.50
C ILE A 52 0.41 10.07 9.45
N ASN A 53 0.47 9.30 8.36
CA ASN A 53 -0.21 8.00 8.29
C ASN A 53 0.24 7.11 9.46
N VAL A 54 -0.70 6.38 10.07
CA VAL A 54 -0.40 5.48 11.20
C VAL A 54 0.39 4.26 10.70
N ASP A 55 0.10 3.83 9.48
CA ASP A 55 0.76 2.77 8.75
C ASP A 55 0.73 3.13 7.25
N PRO A 56 1.58 2.50 6.43
CA PRO A 56 1.60 2.75 4.99
C PRO A 56 0.48 2.02 4.23
N GLY A 57 -0.38 1.21 4.87
CA GLY A 57 -1.45 0.47 4.19
C GLY A 57 -2.44 1.37 3.47
N THR A 58 -2.63 2.59 4.00
CA THR A 58 -3.47 3.63 3.36
C THR A 58 -2.75 4.45 2.28
N MET A 59 -1.47 4.18 2.03
CA MET A 59 -0.66 4.95 1.08
C MET A 59 -0.64 4.30 -0.29
N SER A 60 -0.71 5.14 -1.33
CA SER A 60 -0.56 4.64 -2.68
C SER A 60 0.86 4.12 -2.93
N PRO A 61 1.02 2.92 -3.52
CA PRO A 61 2.33 2.41 -3.88
C PRO A 61 3.13 3.33 -4.81
N PHE A 62 2.45 4.19 -5.59
CA PHE A 62 3.10 5.19 -6.46
C PHE A 62 3.90 6.26 -5.70
N GLN A 63 3.49 6.55 -4.47
CA GLN A 63 4.09 7.62 -3.66
C GLN A 63 5.11 7.07 -2.67
N HIS A 64 4.89 5.85 -2.20
CA HIS A 64 5.64 5.28 -1.08
C HIS A 64 6.46 4.04 -1.44
N GLY A 65 6.24 3.43 -2.61
CA GLY A 65 6.75 2.09 -2.93
C GLY A 65 5.87 0.99 -2.33
N GLU A 66 6.38 -0.24 -2.31
CA GLU A 66 5.65 -1.38 -1.73
C GLU A 66 5.38 -1.20 -0.23
N VAL A 67 4.31 -1.84 0.25
CA VAL A 67 4.08 -2.07 1.68
C VAL A 67 4.76 -3.39 2.05
N PHE A 68 5.70 -3.35 2.99
CA PHE A 68 6.37 -4.55 3.48
C PHE A 68 5.59 -5.14 4.65
N VAL A 69 5.27 -6.43 4.58
CA VAL A 69 4.52 -7.13 5.64
C VAL A 69 5.47 -8.01 6.45
N THR A 70 5.49 -7.78 7.76
CA THR A 70 6.32 -8.51 8.73
C THR A 70 5.65 -9.80 9.20
N ASP A 71 6.44 -10.73 9.76
CA ASP A 71 5.95 -12.04 10.25
C ASP A 71 4.83 -11.92 11.31
N ASP A 72 4.77 -10.80 12.05
CA ASP A 72 3.72 -10.52 13.05
C ASP A 72 2.51 -9.76 12.47
N GLY A 73 2.40 -9.70 11.14
CA GLY A 73 1.29 -9.13 10.39
C GLY A 73 1.29 -7.60 10.33
N ALA A 74 2.40 -6.94 10.65
CA ALA A 74 2.47 -5.48 10.57
C ALA A 74 2.79 -5.03 9.14
N GLU A 75 1.99 -4.08 8.65
CA GLU A 75 2.24 -3.33 7.42
C GLU A 75 3.21 -2.19 7.70
N THR A 76 4.29 -2.14 6.92
CA THR A 76 5.44 -1.30 7.22
C THR A 76 6.10 -0.73 5.98
N ASP A 77 7.00 0.22 6.19
CA ASP A 77 7.81 0.82 5.15
C ASP A 77 8.74 -0.20 4.46
N LEU A 78 8.99 0.00 3.16
CA LEU A 78 9.81 -0.89 2.33
C LEU A 78 11.24 -1.09 2.85
N ASP A 79 11.78 -0.14 3.64
CA ASP A 79 13.13 -0.25 4.19
C ASP A 79 13.27 -1.44 5.14
N LEU A 80 12.18 -1.90 5.77
CA LEU A 80 12.22 -3.11 6.60
C LEU A 80 12.59 -4.35 5.79
N GLY A 81 12.17 -4.43 4.53
CA GLY A 81 12.61 -5.47 3.61
C GLY A 81 14.12 -5.42 3.36
N HIS A 82 14.72 -4.23 3.29
CA HIS A 82 16.18 -4.12 3.18
C HIS A 82 16.88 -4.64 4.43
N TYR A 83 16.36 -4.35 5.62
CA TYR A 83 16.93 -4.86 6.87
C TYR A 83 16.88 -6.38 6.93
N GLU A 84 15.74 -6.99 6.59
CA GLU A 84 15.57 -8.45 6.60
C GLU A 84 16.42 -9.18 5.53
N ARG A 85 16.68 -8.53 4.39
CA ARG A 85 17.52 -9.07 3.31
C ARG A 85 19.01 -9.06 3.67
N PHE A 86 19.47 -8.05 4.41
CA PHE A 86 20.89 -7.87 4.74
C PHE A 86 21.28 -8.45 6.09
N THR A 87 20.33 -8.61 7.01
CA THR A 87 20.59 -9.05 8.38
C THR A 87 19.82 -10.32 8.73
N SER A 88 20.29 -11.02 9.76
CA SER A 88 19.61 -12.20 10.29
C SER A 88 18.37 -11.86 11.11
N ALA A 89 18.24 -10.62 11.57
CA ALA A 89 17.15 -10.15 12.42
C ALA A 89 15.78 -10.25 11.73
N ARG A 90 14.76 -10.60 12.52
CA ARG A 90 13.36 -10.56 12.14
C ARG A 90 12.74 -9.28 12.66
N MET A 91 12.10 -8.54 11.76
CA MET A 91 11.40 -7.31 12.11
C MET A 91 9.99 -7.62 12.59
N THR A 92 9.46 -6.71 13.40
CA THR A 92 8.10 -6.76 13.96
C THR A 92 7.47 -5.38 13.80
N ARG A 93 6.20 -5.22 14.18
CA ARG A 93 5.55 -3.90 14.29
C ARG A 93 6.34 -2.85 15.07
N LEU A 94 7.23 -3.25 16.00
CA LEU A 94 8.03 -2.31 16.78
C LEU A 94 9.17 -1.65 15.97
N ASN A 95 9.52 -2.26 14.85
CA ASN A 95 10.65 -1.85 14.01
C ASN A 95 10.27 -0.76 12.99
N ASN A 96 8.98 -0.44 12.84
CA ASN A 96 8.50 0.71 12.07
C ASN A 96 7.72 1.66 12.98
N VAL A 97 8.09 2.95 12.99
CA VAL A 97 7.49 3.96 13.84
C VAL A 97 7.15 5.19 13.01
N THR A 98 5.89 5.60 13.01
CA THR A 98 5.44 6.77 12.23
C THR A 98 5.09 7.96 13.12
N THR A 99 5.13 9.18 12.58
CA THR A 99 4.61 10.36 13.28
C THR A 99 3.14 10.16 13.66
N GLY A 100 2.35 9.54 12.77
CA GLY A 100 0.96 9.16 13.02
C GLY A 100 0.78 8.37 14.31
N GLN A 101 1.53 7.27 14.47
CA GLN A 101 1.47 6.41 15.65
C GLN A 101 1.85 7.16 16.95
N ILE A 102 2.89 7.98 16.89
CA ILE A 102 3.38 8.75 18.05
C ILE A 102 2.31 9.74 18.51
N TYR A 103 1.80 10.55 17.58
CA TYR A 103 0.83 11.59 17.90
C TYR A 103 -0.49 10.98 18.34
N PHE A 104 -0.97 9.94 17.66
CA PHE A 104 -2.16 9.20 18.04
C PHE A 104 -2.04 8.68 19.49
N SER A 105 -0.91 8.02 19.82
CA SER A 105 -0.69 7.50 21.17
C SER A 105 -0.65 8.59 22.23
N VAL A 106 0.01 9.73 21.97
CA VAL A 106 0.08 10.82 22.94
C VAL A 106 -1.29 11.49 23.12
N ILE A 107 -2.05 11.68 22.05
CA ILE A 107 -3.41 12.26 22.13
C ILE A 107 -4.34 11.32 22.90
N ASP A 108 -4.28 10.01 22.65
CA ASP A 108 -5.10 9.03 23.34
C ASP A 108 -4.83 8.99 24.86
N LYS A 109 -3.55 8.94 25.27
CA LYS A 109 -3.15 9.05 26.69
C LYS A 109 -3.66 10.33 27.34
N GLU A 110 -3.67 11.42 26.58
CA GLU A 110 -4.20 12.70 27.06
C GLU A 110 -5.70 12.65 27.28
N ARG A 111 -6.46 12.09 26.34
CA ARG A 111 -7.92 11.90 26.48
C ARG A 111 -8.29 10.96 27.64
N ARG A 112 -7.45 9.96 27.93
CA ARG A 112 -7.60 9.07 29.11
C ARG A 112 -7.19 9.72 30.44
N GLY A 113 -6.66 10.93 30.42
CA GLY A 113 -6.26 11.66 31.63
C GLY A 113 -4.93 11.21 32.23
N GLU A 114 -4.10 10.46 31.50
CA GLU A 114 -2.81 9.95 32.01
C GLU A 114 -1.80 11.07 32.33
N TYR A 115 -1.94 12.23 31.69
CA TYR A 115 -1.14 13.42 32.00
C TYR A 115 -1.71 14.28 33.15
N LEU A 116 -2.72 13.77 33.88
CA LEU A 116 -3.29 14.40 35.08
C LEU A 116 -3.78 15.85 34.87
N GLY A 117 -4.35 16.13 33.70
CA GLY A 117 -4.87 17.45 33.31
C GLY A 117 -3.80 18.51 33.05
N LYS A 118 -2.52 18.15 32.98
CA LYS A 118 -1.44 19.07 32.61
C LYS A 118 -1.37 19.27 31.09
N THR A 119 -0.80 20.40 30.67
CA THR A 119 -0.59 20.70 29.25
C THR A 119 0.34 19.69 28.59
N VAL A 120 -0.13 19.06 27.51
CA VAL A 120 0.67 18.20 26.63
C VAL A 120 1.39 19.05 25.59
N GLN A 121 2.64 18.71 25.31
CA GLN A 121 3.59 19.49 24.50
C GLN A 121 4.50 18.56 23.71
N VAL A 122 5.10 19.05 22.61
CA VAL A 122 6.08 18.29 21.83
C VAL A 122 7.25 17.84 22.71
N VAL A 123 7.82 18.76 23.48
CA VAL A 123 8.80 18.45 24.53
C VAL A 123 8.13 18.64 25.89
N PRO A 124 8.09 17.63 26.78
CA PRO A 124 8.74 16.33 26.63
C PRO A 124 7.84 15.24 26.00
N HIS A 125 6.51 15.41 25.92
CA HIS A 125 5.59 14.28 25.73
C HIS A 125 5.75 13.53 24.39
N ILE A 126 5.86 14.25 23.27
CA ILE A 126 6.10 13.61 21.95
C ILE A 126 7.51 13.01 21.90
N THR A 127 8.51 13.73 22.39
CA THR A 127 9.90 13.24 22.41
C THR A 127 10.09 12.05 23.33
N ASP A 128 9.37 11.99 24.45
CA ASP A 128 9.39 10.86 25.38
C ASP A 128 8.67 9.64 24.79
N GLU A 129 7.57 9.83 24.06
CA GLU A 129 6.93 8.74 23.31
C GLU A 129 7.87 8.20 22.21
N ILE A 130 8.56 9.06 21.47
CA ILE A 130 9.57 8.66 20.48
C ILE A 130 10.69 7.83 21.14
N LYS A 131 11.28 8.34 22.22
CA LYS A 131 12.32 7.62 22.97
C LYS A 131 11.81 6.28 23.51
N SER A 132 10.57 6.24 23.99
CA SER A 132 9.91 5.01 24.43
C SER A 132 9.87 3.96 23.30
N ARG A 133 9.55 4.36 22.05
CA ARG A 133 9.58 3.44 20.90
C ARG A 133 10.99 2.93 20.59
N ILE A 134 12.02 3.77 20.72
CA ILE A 134 13.42 3.36 20.56
C ILE A 134 13.79 2.30 21.62
N TYR A 135 13.46 2.57 22.89
CA TYR A 135 13.82 1.69 24.00
C TYR A 135 13.03 0.36 24.02
N LYS A 136 11.79 0.34 23.52
CA LYS A 136 11.01 -0.91 23.40
C LYS A 136 11.68 -1.95 22.51
N VAL A 137 12.28 -1.55 21.38
CA VAL A 137 13.06 -2.48 20.55
C VAL A 137 14.32 -2.94 21.29
N ALA A 138 14.95 -2.04 22.04
CA ALA A 138 16.16 -2.31 22.83
C ALA A 138 15.90 -3.15 24.10
N ALA A 139 14.64 -3.38 24.49
CA ALA A 139 14.28 -4.36 25.50
C ALA A 139 14.48 -5.80 24.99
N GLY A 140 14.54 -5.99 23.67
CA GLY A 140 15.03 -7.21 23.06
C GLY A 140 16.51 -7.46 23.39
N ASN A 141 16.95 -8.70 23.29
CA ASN A 141 18.32 -9.11 23.63
C ASN A 141 19.31 -8.78 22.49
N TYR A 142 19.46 -7.50 22.16
CA TYR A 142 20.31 -6.97 21.09
C TYR A 142 21.55 -6.26 21.63
N ASP A 143 22.68 -6.42 20.94
CA ASP A 143 23.93 -5.74 21.27
C ASP A 143 23.94 -4.31 20.70
N VAL A 144 23.36 -4.11 19.51
CA VAL A 144 23.23 -2.80 18.84
C VAL A 144 21.84 -2.62 18.24
N VAL A 145 21.21 -1.47 18.49
CA VAL A 145 20.00 -1.01 17.80
C VAL A 145 20.37 0.10 16.82
N ILE A 146 20.05 -0.09 15.54
CA ILE A 146 20.26 0.88 14.48
C ILE A 146 18.91 1.53 14.17
N THR A 147 18.78 2.81 14.49
CA THR A 147 17.56 3.56 14.25
C THR A 147 17.79 4.54 13.10
N GLU A 148 17.13 4.29 11.98
CA GLU A 148 17.07 5.21 10.86
C GLU A 148 15.99 6.27 11.08
N ILE A 149 16.38 7.54 10.92
CA ILE A 149 15.46 8.67 10.90
C ILE A 149 15.15 9.02 9.45
N GLY A 150 13.90 8.79 9.06
CA GLY A 150 13.34 9.19 7.78
C GLY A 150 13.30 10.71 7.59
N GLY A 151 12.95 11.14 6.38
CA GLY A 151 13.00 12.55 6.00
C GLY A 151 14.43 13.06 5.74
N THR A 152 14.54 14.38 5.66
CA THR A 152 15.81 15.10 5.45
C THR A 152 16.02 16.08 6.61
N VAL A 153 17.23 16.11 7.17
CA VAL A 153 17.59 17.14 8.16
C VAL A 153 17.40 18.51 7.53
N GLY A 154 16.70 19.39 8.25
CA GLY A 154 16.23 20.69 7.75
C GLY A 154 14.71 20.75 7.59
N ASP A 155 14.06 19.60 7.37
CA ASP A 155 12.61 19.53 7.21
C ASP A 155 11.89 19.56 8.57
N ILE A 156 10.74 20.26 8.60
CA ILE A 156 9.92 20.45 9.81
C ILE A 156 9.45 19.11 10.39
N GLU A 157 9.10 18.17 9.50
CA GLU A 157 8.53 16.87 9.86
C GLU A 157 9.47 16.00 10.72
N SER A 158 10.79 16.16 10.56
CA SER A 158 11.80 15.35 11.25
C SER A 158 12.22 15.94 12.61
N LEU A 159 11.86 17.20 12.90
CA LEU A 159 12.31 17.90 14.10
C LEU A 159 12.01 17.15 15.41
N PRO A 160 10.80 16.58 15.63
CA PRO A 160 10.53 15.82 16.86
C PRO A 160 11.44 14.60 17.01
N PHE A 161 11.72 13.86 15.94
CA PHE A 161 12.62 12.71 15.97
C PHE A 161 14.06 13.13 16.28
N LEU A 162 14.54 14.18 15.62
CA LEU A 162 15.88 14.69 15.84
C LEU A 162 16.06 15.19 17.29
N GLU A 163 15.08 15.92 17.83
CA GLU A 163 15.10 16.33 19.24
C GLU A 163 15.09 15.13 20.20
N ALA A 164 14.32 14.09 19.89
CA ALA A 164 14.28 12.88 20.72
C ALA A 164 15.64 12.15 20.73
N ILE A 165 16.26 11.91 19.57
CA ILE A 165 17.57 11.24 19.52
C ILE A 165 18.70 12.10 20.10
N ARG A 166 18.56 13.44 20.10
CA ARG A 166 19.47 14.36 20.80
C ARG A 166 19.40 14.18 22.32
N GLN A 167 18.24 13.81 22.85
CA GLN A 167 18.05 13.55 24.28
C GLN A 167 18.55 12.16 24.72
N VAL A 168 18.58 11.16 23.84
CA VAL A 168 19.00 9.78 24.19
C VAL A 168 20.35 9.70 24.92
N PRO A 169 21.44 10.40 24.50
CA PRO A 169 22.70 10.40 25.24
C PRO A 169 22.61 10.86 26.71
N TYR A 170 21.61 11.67 27.07
CA TYR A 170 21.39 12.09 28.45
C TYR A 170 20.77 10.98 29.30
N ASP A 171 19.96 10.11 28.68
CA ASP A 171 19.30 9.00 29.35
C ASP A 171 20.26 7.82 29.56
N ILE A 172 21.08 7.50 28.54
CA ILE A 172 21.89 6.27 28.51
C ILE A 172 23.40 6.50 28.47
N GLY A 173 23.85 7.74 28.34
CA GLY A 173 25.28 8.10 28.25
C GLY A 173 25.83 8.11 26.83
N ARG A 174 26.67 9.12 26.53
CA ARG A 174 27.22 9.37 25.18
C ARG A 174 28.05 8.22 24.60
N ALA A 175 28.74 7.44 25.44
CA ALA A 175 29.54 6.29 25.00
C ALA A 175 28.70 5.12 24.43
N ASN A 176 27.37 5.18 24.58
CA ASN A 176 26.44 4.18 24.08
C ASN A 176 25.72 4.62 22.79
N VAL A 177 26.08 5.76 22.22
CA VAL A 177 25.41 6.35 21.05
C VAL A 177 26.43 6.74 19.99
N VAL A 178 26.14 6.43 18.72
CA VAL A 178 26.86 6.93 17.54
C VAL A 178 25.88 7.58 16.57
N TYR A 179 26.22 8.76 16.06
CA TYR A 179 25.45 9.43 15.01
C TYR A 179 26.14 9.29 13.65
N ILE A 180 25.43 8.71 12.69
CA ILE A 180 25.86 8.61 11.30
C ILE A 180 24.99 9.54 10.47
N HIS A 181 25.62 10.40 9.66
CA HIS A 181 24.91 11.32 8.79
C HIS A 181 25.26 11.05 7.32
N LEU A 182 24.27 10.59 6.56
CA LEU A 182 24.35 10.47 5.11
C LEU A 182 24.14 11.83 4.46
N THR A 183 24.96 12.12 3.46
CA THR A 183 24.99 13.42 2.79
C THR A 183 25.41 13.26 1.33
N LEU A 184 25.13 14.25 0.49
CA LEU A 184 25.48 14.22 -0.93
C LEU A 184 26.73 15.06 -1.21
N VAL A 185 27.71 14.45 -1.88
CA VAL A 185 28.87 15.12 -2.49
C VAL A 185 28.71 15.03 -4.01
N PRO A 186 28.01 15.99 -4.64
CA PRO A 186 27.70 15.91 -6.06
C PRO A 186 28.91 16.23 -6.93
N PHE A 187 28.97 15.59 -8.11
CA PHE A 187 29.95 15.89 -9.15
C PHE A 187 29.39 16.88 -10.17
N ILE A 188 30.04 18.04 -10.32
CA ILE A 188 29.60 19.07 -11.28
C ILE A 188 30.33 18.85 -12.59
N ARG A 189 29.65 18.22 -13.56
CA ARG A 189 30.23 17.88 -14.87
C ARG A 189 30.86 19.08 -15.59
N ALA A 190 30.22 20.25 -15.55
CA ALA A 190 30.72 21.47 -16.20
C ALA A 190 32.04 21.99 -15.61
N ALA A 191 32.31 21.72 -14.34
CA ALA A 191 33.52 22.13 -13.64
C ALA A 191 34.51 20.97 -13.41
N ALA A 192 34.13 19.75 -13.80
CA ALA A 192 34.87 18.51 -13.61
C ALA A 192 35.36 18.26 -12.17
N GLU A 193 34.60 18.73 -11.17
CA GLU A 193 34.98 18.63 -9.76
C GLU A 193 33.79 18.22 -8.88
N VAL A 194 34.10 17.57 -7.75
CA VAL A 194 33.10 17.32 -6.70
C VAL A 194 32.91 18.54 -5.82
N LYS A 195 31.68 18.74 -5.32
CA LYS A 195 31.35 19.86 -4.44
C LYS A 195 31.03 19.39 -3.04
N THR A 196 31.82 19.86 -2.08
CA THR A 196 31.65 19.49 -0.66
C THR A 196 30.72 20.44 0.11
N LYS A 197 30.32 21.57 -0.49
CA LYS A 197 29.50 22.59 0.17
C LYS A 197 28.12 22.08 0.63
N PRO A 198 27.39 21.24 -0.13
CA PRO A 198 26.12 20.67 0.35
C PRO A 198 26.29 19.90 1.66
N THR A 199 27.32 19.05 1.76
CA THR A 199 27.67 18.36 3.01
C THR A 199 27.97 19.30 4.17
N GLN A 200 28.73 20.37 3.94
CA GLN A 200 29.05 21.35 4.98
C GLN A 200 27.79 22.00 5.55
N ASN A 201 26.84 22.37 4.69
CA ASN A 201 25.58 22.99 5.10
C ASN A 201 24.68 22.00 5.84
N SER A 202 24.57 20.77 5.33
CA SER A 202 23.83 19.67 5.95
C SER A 202 24.29 19.39 7.38
N VAL A 203 25.61 19.31 7.59
CA VAL A 203 26.17 19.09 8.93
C VAL A 203 25.99 20.33 9.83
N LYS A 204 26.04 21.54 9.27
CA LYS A 204 25.75 22.76 10.02
C LYS A 204 24.31 22.74 10.57
N GLU A 205 23.33 22.38 9.76
CA GLU A 205 21.93 22.26 10.17
C GLU A 205 21.73 21.20 11.26
N LEU A 206 22.36 20.02 11.10
CA LEU A 206 22.32 18.97 12.12
C LEU A 206 22.94 19.42 13.46
N ARG A 207 24.01 20.23 13.40
CA ARG A 207 24.67 20.77 14.59
C ARG A 207 23.89 21.91 15.24
N GLU A 208 23.14 22.69 14.46
CA GLU A 208 22.28 23.77 14.97
C GLU A 208 21.20 23.24 15.90
N ILE A 209 20.71 22.02 15.66
CA ILE A 209 19.77 21.32 16.55
C ILE A 209 20.48 20.53 17.67
N GLY A 210 21.81 20.63 17.79
CA GLY A 210 22.58 20.05 18.90
C GLY A 210 23.07 18.62 18.68
N ILE A 211 23.04 18.09 17.45
CA ILE A 211 23.59 16.76 17.12
C ILE A 211 24.92 16.93 16.39
N GLN A 212 26.00 16.39 16.96
CA GLN A 212 27.30 16.30 16.29
C GLN A 212 27.41 14.90 15.65
N PRO A 213 27.51 14.78 14.31
CA PRO A 213 27.76 13.49 13.69
C PRO A 213 29.12 12.95 14.12
N ASP A 214 29.17 11.64 14.37
CA ASP A 214 30.39 10.88 14.61
C ASP A 214 31.00 10.38 13.29
N VAL A 215 30.15 10.07 12.32
CA VAL A 215 30.52 9.50 11.02
C VAL A 215 29.75 10.19 9.91
N LEU A 216 30.42 10.48 8.80
CA LEU A 216 29.80 10.97 7.57
C LEU A 216 29.86 9.89 6.49
N LEU A 217 28.70 9.56 5.91
CA LEU A 217 28.60 8.74 4.72
C LEU A 217 28.30 9.65 3.52
N CYS A 218 29.33 9.96 2.75
CA CYS A 218 29.27 10.87 1.62
C CYS A 218 28.85 10.12 0.36
N ARG A 219 27.57 10.17 0.00
CA ARG A 219 27.03 9.66 -1.26
C ARG A 219 27.66 10.43 -2.42
N THR A 220 28.19 9.71 -3.41
CA THR A 220 28.82 10.35 -4.56
C THR A 220 28.85 9.45 -5.80
N GLU A 221 28.73 10.04 -6.99
CA GLU A 221 28.85 9.34 -8.27
C GLU A 221 30.31 8.93 -8.58
N ARG A 222 31.29 9.64 -8.00
CA ARG A 222 32.72 9.44 -8.30
C ARG A 222 33.55 9.46 -7.03
N ARG A 223 34.53 8.55 -6.96
CA ARG A 223 35.53 8.56 -5.88
C ARG A 223 36.22 9.91 -5.83
N PHE A 224 36.42 10.41 -4.62
CA PHE A 224 37.23 11.59 -4.33
C PHE A 224 38.46 11.23 -3.51
N ASP A 225 39.47 12.09 -3.55
CA ASP A 225 40.74 11.84 -2.87
C ASP A 225 40.70 12.20 -1.38
N GLU A 226 41.80 11.88 -0.69
CA GLU A 226 41.95 12.15 0.73
C GLU A 226 41.99 13.66 1.05
N GLU A 227 42.36 14.52 0.09
CA GLU A 227 42.33 15.98 0.30
C GLU A 227 40.90 16.47 0.46
N ILE A 228 39.99 16.00 -0.40
CA ILE A 228 38.56 16.31 -0.32
C ILE A 228 37.97 15.74 0.97
N ALA A 229 38.33 14.51 1.35
CA ALA A 229 37.90 13.91 2.62
C ALA A 229 38.36 14.74 3.84
N ARG A 230 39.63 15.14 3.89
CA ARG A 230 40.18 16.00 4.95
C ARG A 230 39.50 17.38 4.99
N LYS A 231 39.17 17.94 3.83
CA LYS A 231 38.42 19.19 3.73
C LYS A 231 37.02 19.04 4.33
N ILE A 232 36.28 17.98 3.97
CA ILE A 232 34.96 17.69 4.55
C ILE A 232 35.09 17.56 6.08
N ALA A 233 36.04 16.75 6.56
CA ALA A 233 36.30 16.54 7.98
C ALA A 233 36.54 17.85 8.74
N LEU A 234 37.43 18.70 8.21
CA LEU A 234 37.75 20.00 8.80
C LEU A 234 36.51 20.90 8.91
N PHE A 235 35.74 21.05 7.83
CA PHE A 235 34.57 21.93 7.84
C PHE A 235 33.39 21.38 8.66
N CYS A 236 33.27 20.05 8.74
CA CYS A 236 32.19 19.38 9.46
C CYS A 236 32.54 19.08 10.93
N ASN A 237 33.78 19.37 11.35
CA ASN A 237 34.29 19.09 12.69
C ASN A 237 34.18 17.59 13.05
N VAL A 238 34.60 16.72 12.13
CA VAL A 238 34.73 15.27 12.33
C VAL A 238 36.17 14.83 12.07
N GLU A 239 36.56 13.65 12.54
CA GLU A 239 37.90 13.11 12.27
C GLU A 239 38.04 12.72 10.78
N PRO A 240 39.22 12.86 10.16
CA PRO A 240 39.42 12.49 8.75
C PRO A 240 39.06 11.04 8.41
N ASN A 241 39.35 10.10 9.31
CA ASN A 241 39.00 8.68 9.18
C ASN A 241 37.51 8.40 9.45
N ALA A 242 36.71 9.42 9.75
CA ALA A 242 35.26 9.32 9.93
C ALA A 242 34.46 9.81 8.71
N VAL A 243 35.14 10.14 7.61
CA VAL A 243 34.53 10.53 6.33
C VAL A 243 34.63 9.37 5.34
N PHE A 244 33.51 8.69 5.10
CA PHE A 244 33.42 7.51 4.24
C PHE A 244 32.78 7.86 2.91
N GLN A 245 33.26 7.24 1.84
CA GLN A 245 32.70 7.40 0.51
C GLN A 245 31.64 6.33 0.25
N ALA A 246 30.39 6.75 0.14
CA ALA A 246 29.28 5.90 -0.27
C ALA A 246 29.09 6.02 -1.80
N VAL A 247 30.04 5.48 -2.56
CA VAL A 247 30.02 5.58 -4.03
C VAL A 247 28.82 4.85 -4.64
N ASP A 248 28.35 5.35 -5.78
CA ASP A 248 27.38 4.61 -6.60
C ASP A 248 27.93 3.22 -6.96
N VAL A 249 27.08 2.20 -6.83
CA VAL A 249 27.38 0.81 -7.14
C VAL A 249 26.28 0.27 -8.03
N ASP A 250 26.65 -0.61 -8.95
CA ASP A 250 25.68 -1.31 -9.81
C ASP A 250 24.83 -2.28 -8.96
N GLU A 251 25.42 -2.84 -7.90
CA GLU A 251 24.81 -3.87 -7.06
C GLU A 251 24.97 -3.57 -5.57
N ILE A 252 23.84 -3.47 -4.86
CA ILE A 252 23.79 -3.08 -3.45
C ILE A 252 24.47 -4.10 -2.52
N TYR A 253 24.53 -5.36 -2.94
CA TYR A 253 25.16 -6.45 -2.17
C TYR A 253 26.69 -6.35 -2.11
N ARG A 254 27.30 -5.42 -2.87
CA ARG A 254 28.74 -5.09 -2.77
C ARG A 254 29.07 -4.14 -1.62
N LEU A 255 28.07 -3.43 -1.08
CA LEU A 255 28.29 -2.39 -0.08
C LEU A 255 28.95 -2.88 1.21
N PRO A 256 28.61 -4.07 1.77
CA PRO A 256 29.32 -4.58 2.94
C PRO A 256 30.84 -4.67 2.71
N LEU A 257 31.27 -5.20 1.56
CA LEU A 257 32.69 -5.31 1.23
C LEU A 257 33.36 -3.94 1.09
N LEU A 258 32.71 -3.00 0.40
CA LEU A 258 33.24 -1.65 0.17
C LEU A 258 33.32 -0.81 1.46
N TYR A 259 32.36 -0.95 2.37
CA TYR A 259 32.37 -0.25 3.64
C TYR A 259 33.37 -0.87 4.62
N HIS A 260 33.53 -2.19 4.60
CA HIS A 260 34.57 -2.87 5.36
C HIS A 260 35.98 -2.50 4.86
N GLU A 261 36.20 -2.42 3.55
CA GLU A 261 37.48 -2.00 2.96
C GLU A 261 37.90 -0.60 3.45
N GLN A 262 36.94 0.31 3.59
CA GLN A 262 37.18 1.65 4.16
C GLN A 262 37.34 1.64 5.69
N GLY A 263 36.99 0.55 6.37
CA GLY A 263 37.11 0.38 7.82
C GLY A 263 35.95 0.96 8.65
N LEU A 264 34.75 1.05 8.06
CA LEU A 264 33.57 1.63 8.73
C LEU A 264 33.21 0.85 10.01
N ASP A 265 33.11 -0.47 9.89
CA ASP A 265 32.84 -1.40 10.98
C ASP A 265 33.85 -1.25 12.14
N ARG A 266 35.14 -1.18 11.83
CA ARG A 266 36.19 -1.00 12.85
C ARG A 266 36.04 0.32 13.61
N LEU A 267 35.72 1.41 12.90
CA LEU A 267 35.47 2.70 13.55
C LEU A 267 34.23 2.62 14.46
N LEU A 268 33.13 2.03 13.99
CA LEU A 268 31.90 1.90 14.77
C LEU A 268 32.12 1.07 16.05
N LEU A 269 32.80 -0.07 15.96
CA LEU A 269 33.16 -0.90 17.12
C LEU A 269 33.99 -0.11 18.14
N SER A 270 35.00 0.63 17.67
CA SER A 270 35.83 1.48 18.53
C SER A 270 35.03 2.58 19.21
N ARG A 271 34.12 3.25 18.49
CA ARG A 271 33.30 4.35 19.02
C ARG A 271 32.28 3.87 20.05
N LEU A 272 31.70 2.69 19.83
CA LEU A 272 30.74 2.06 20.75
C LEU A 272 31.40 1.30 21.91
N GLN A 273 32.75 1.23 21.91
CA GLN A 273 33.54 0.49 22.89
C GLN A 273 33.18 -1.00 22.94
N ILE A 274 32.88 -1.58 21.77
CA ILE A 274 32.54 -2.99 21.61
C ILE A 274 33.82 -3.75 21.24
N THR A 275 34.13 -4.79 22.00
CA THR A 275 35.15 -5.76 21.59
C THR A 275 34.47 -6.80 20.70
N PRO A 276 34.90 -6.96 19.43
CA PRO A 276 34.30 -7.95 18.54
C PRO A 276 34.53 -9.37 19.08
N ARG A 277 33.59 -10.28 18.81
CA ARG A 277 33.69 -11.68 19.28
C ARG A 277 34.70 -12.48 18.48
N HIS A 278 34.86 -12.13 17.20
CA HIS A 278 35.81 -12.69 16.24
C HIS A 278 36.08 -11.67 15.14
N GLU A 279 37.06 -11.94 14.27
CA GLU A 279 37.25 -11.19 13.02
C GLU A 279 35.99 -11.26 12.13
N PRO A 280 35.73 -10.26 11.28
CA PRO A 280 34.50 -10.19 10.52
C PRO A 280 34.43 -11.33 9.50
N ASN A 281 33.39 -12.15 9.60
CA ASN A 281 33.13 -13.19 8.61
C ASN A 281 32.35 -12.61 7.42
N LEU A 282 33.08 -12.24 6.36
CA LEU A 282 32.51 -11.71 5.12
C LEU A 282 32.52 -12.74 3.97
N GLU A 283 32.75 -14.01 4.26
CA GLU A 283 32.93 -15.03 3.23
C GLU A 283 31.68 -15.18 2.34
N GLY A 284 30.49 -15.20 2.94
CA GLY A 284 29.23 -15.24 2.17
C GLY A 284 29.05 -14.02 1.25
N TRP A 285 29.42 -12.84 1.71
CA TRP A 285 29.36 -11.60 0.91
C TRP A 285 30.37 -11.63 -0.26
N LYS A 286 31.57 -12.16 -0.04
CA LYS A 286 32.58 -12.34 -1.10
C LYS A 286 32.13 -13.36 -2.14
N GLN A 287 31.52 -14.46 -1.70
CA GLN A 287 30.97 -15.46 -2.60
C GLN A 287 29.84 -14.89 -3.46
N LEU A 288 28.93 -14.12 -2.85
CA LEU A 288 27.86 -13.44 -3.58
C LEU A 288 28.41 -12.43 -4.59
N ASP A 289 29.39 -11.61 -4.23
CA ASP A 289 30.02 -10.66 -5.16
C ASP A 289 30.75 -11.37 -6.32
N ALA A 290 31.39 -12.52 -6.04
CA ALA A 290 32.03 -13.34 -7.07
C ALA A 290 31.00 -13.89 -8.06
N ILE A 291 29.85 -14.39 -7.58
CA ILE A 291 28.73 -14.85 -8.42
C ILE A 291 28.24 -13.70 -9.30
N ILE A 292 27.89 -12.57 -8.69
CA ILE A 292 27.38 -11.37 -9.39
C ILE A 292 28.35 -10.90 -10.47
N SER A 293 29.65 -10.94 -10.17
CA SER A 293 30.70 -10.46 -11.09
C SER A 293 30.98 -11.40 -12.26
N ASP A 294 30.54 -12.66 -12.19
CA ASP A 294 30.75 -13.67 -13.24
C ASP A 294 29.46 -14.11 -13.95
N LEU A 295 28.33 -13.43 -13.73
CA LEU A 295 27.11 -13.68 -14.48
C LEU A 295 27.36 -13.49 -15.99
N ARG A 296 27.22 -14.57 -16.78
CA ARG A 296 27.43 -14.57 -18.25
C ARG A 296 26.14 -14.79 -19.03
N GLU A 297 25.20 -15.47 -18.42
CA GLU A 297 23.93 -15.85 -19.02
C GLU A 297 22.82 -15.03 -18.38
N SER A 298 21.84 -14.62 -19.18
CA SER A 298 20.69 -13.84 -18.72
C SER A 298 19.40 -14.58 -19.02
N VAL A 299 18.49 -14.63 -18.07
CA VAL A 299 17.12 -15.12 -18.26
C VAL A 299 16.18 -13.93 -18.19
N GLU A 300 15.44 -13.72 -19.28
CA GLU A 300 14.44 -12.66 -19.36
C GLU A 300 13.11 -13.16 -18.80
N ILE A 301 12.71 -12.62 -17.65
CA ILE A 301 11.47 -12.97 -16.97
C ILE A 301 10.42 -11.90 -17.25
N GLY A 302 9.39 -12.29 -18.00
CA GLY A 302 8.30 -11.38 -18.33
C GLY A 302 7.46 -11.05 -17.10
N PHE A 303 7.51 -9.82 -16.56
CA PHE A 303 6.71 -9.40 -15.40
C PHE A 303 5.47 -8.60 -15.81
N VAL A 304 4.29 -9.07 -15.41
CA VAL A 304 3.01 -8.36 -15.56
C VAL A 304 2.58 -7.88 -14.19
N GLY A 305 2.47 -6.57 -14.01
CA GLY A 305 1.98 -5.97 -12.76
C GLY A 305 1.25 -4.67 -13.02
N LYS A 306 0.47 -4.21 -12.05
CA LYS A 306 -0.36 -3.00 -12.19
C LYS A 306 0.48 -1.72 -12.31
N TYR A 307 1.66 -1.70 -11.70
CA TYR A 307 2.50 -0.50 -11.54
C TYR A 307 3.89 -0.67 -12.15
N THR A 308 3.98 -1.20 -13.38
CA THR A 308 5.26 -1.54 -14.02
C THR A 308 6.22 -0.36 -14.22
N ASN A 309 5.73 0.88 -14.17
CA ASN A 309 6.57 2.07 -14.30
C ASN A 309 7.26 2.49 -12.99
N LEU A 310 6.89 1.93 -11.85
CA LEU A 310 7.49 2.23 -10.56
C LEU A 310 8.33 1.04 -10.07
N GLN A 311 9.65 1.22 -9.99
CA GLN A 311 10.54 0.13 -9.58
C GLN A 311 10.31 -0.31 -8.12
N ASP A 312 9.93 0.63 -7.26
CA ASP A 312 9.83 0.40 -5.82
C ASP A 312 8.51 -0.25 -5.40
N ALA A 313 7.50 -0.30 -6.28
CA ALA A 313 6.20 -0.92 -6.00
C ALA A 313 6.24 -2.46 -5.91
N TYR A 314 7.30 -3.09 -6.42
CA TYR A 314 7.49 -4.55 -6.42
C TYR A 314 8.92 -4.92 -6.05
N LYS A 315 9.54 -4.11 -5.18
CA LYS A 315 10.96 -4.20 -4.85
C LYS A 315 11.33 -5.59 -4.31
N SER A 316 10.55 -6.11 -3.36
CA SER A 316 10.81 -7.42 -2.76
C SER A 316 10.66 -8.57 -3.76
N VAL A 317 9.70 -8.47 -4.69
CA VAL A 317 9.53 -9.46 -5.78
C VAL A 317 10.74 -9.45 -6.71
N PHE A 318 11.18 -8.27 -7.15
CA PHE A 318 12.35 -8.16 -8.02
C PHE A 318 13.64 -8.59 -7.31
N GLU A 319 13.82 -8.29 -6.02
CA GLU A 319 14.98 -8.78 -5.28
C GLU A 319 14.96 -10.29 -5.12
N ALA A 320 13.80 -10.92 -4.89
CA ALA A 320 13.69 -12.38 -4.83
C ALA A 320 14.05 -13.05 -6.17
N LEU A 321 13.60 -12.48 -7.29
CA LEU A 321 13.97 -12.93 -8.64
C LEU A 321 15.49 -12.85 -8.87
N ARG A 322 16.10 -11.74 -8.46
CA ARG A 322 17.56 -11.55 -8.59
C ARG A 322 18.32 -12.55 -7.72
N HIS A 323 17.89 -12.79 -6.48
CA HIS A 323 18.50 -13.79 -5.61
C HIS A 323 18.41 -15.20 -6.19
N ALA A 324 17.26 -15.55 -6.78
CA ALA A 324 17.11 -16.82 -7.49
C ALA A 324 18.04 -16.90 -8.71
N GLY A 325 18.18 -15.81 -9.47
CA GLY A 325 19.16 -15.72 -10.55
C GLY A 325 20.59 -15.97 -10.08
N PHE A 326 21.01 -15.27 -9.01
CA PHE A 326 22.34 -15.42 -8.41
C PHE A 326 22.60 -16.86 -7.97
N ALA A 327 21.63 -17.51 -7.31
CA ALA A 327 21.76 -18.91 -6.89
C ALA A 327 21.97 -19.88 -8.07
N ASN A 328 21.49 -19.53 -9.26
CA ASN A 328 21.62 -20.34 -10.48
C ASN A 328 22.73 -19.85 -11.43
N GLY A 329 23.49 -18.82 -11.03
CA GLY A 329 24.57 -18.26 -11.87
C GLY A 329 24.09 -17.55 -13.12
N VAL A 330 22.85 -17.06 -13.13
CA VAL A 330 22.25 -16.31 -14.25
C VAL A 330 21.79 -14.93 -13.80
N GLU A 331 21.89 -13.96 -14.69
CA GLU A 331 21.24 -12.66 -14.52
C GLU A 331 19.74 -12.83 -14.80
N ALA A 332 18.94 -12.86 -13.73
CA ALA A 332 17.49 -12.84 -13.84
C ALA A 332 17.03 -11.38 -13.89
N ASP A 333 16.76 -10.88 -15.10
CA ASP A 333 16.14 -9.55 -15.28
C ASP A 333 14.64 -9.73 -15.49
N GLY A 334 13.86 -9.06 -14.64
CA GLY A 334 12.42 -8.96 -14.80
C GLY A 334 12.11 -8.01 -15.96
N ALA A 335 12.26 -8.48 -17.20
CA ALA A 335 11.83 -7.69 -18.36
C ALA A 335 10.34 -7.44 -18.26
N ARG A 336 10.03 -6.19 -17.99
CA ARG A 336 8.67 -5.70 -17.84
C ARG A 336 7.96 -5.88 -19.16
N LEU A 337 7.01 -6.80 -19.19
CA LEU A 337 6.09 -6.93 -20.31
C LEU A 337 4.92 -6.01 -19.97
N GLY A 338 4.90 -4.86 -20.64
CA GLY A 338 3.84 -3.87 -20.45
C GLY A 338 4.37 -2.46 -20.26
N ARG A 339 4.36 -1.70 -21.35
CA ARG A 339 3.71 -0.39 -21.25
C ARG A 339 2.21 -0.71 -21.14
N CYS A 340 1.69 -0.88 -19.92
CA CYS A 340 0.30 -0.47 -19.69
C CYS A 340 0.29 1.07 -19.75
N GLY A 341 0.47 1.61 -20.96
CA GLY A 341 0.14 2.98 -21.25
C GLY A 341 -1.37 3.11 -21.11
N ASN A 342 -1.79 3.78 -20.05
CA ASN A 342 -3.12 4.36 -19.89
C ASN A 342 -4.29 3.35 -19.82
N GLY A 343 -4.66 3.01 -18.58
CA GLY A 343 -6.03 2.62 -18.25
C GLY A 343 -6.23 1.14 -17.95
N VAL A 344 -7.03 0.89 -16.91
CA VAL A 344 -7.64 -0.41 -16.62
C VAL A 344 -8.50 -0.80 -17.83
N GLY A 345 -8.29 -1.99 -18.40
CA GLY A 345 -9.11 -2.54 -19.50
C GLY A 345 -8.54 -2.47 -20.92
N GLN A 346 -7.30 -2.01 -21.12
CA GLN A 346 -6.59 -2.30 -22.38
C GLN A 346 -5.89 -3.65 -22.27
N GLY A 347 -6.38 -4.65 -23.00
CA GLY A 347 -5.71 -5.96 -23.12
C GLY A 347 -4.27 -5.81 -23.62
N ILE A 348 -3.42 -6.78 -23.27
CA ILE A 348 -2.02 -6.83 -23.71
C ILE A 348 -1.98 -6.74 -25.24
N GLY A 349 -1.27 -5.75 -25.79
CA GLY A 349 -1.23 -5.53 -27.23
C GLY A 349 -0.65 -6.75 -27.97
N HIS A 350 -1.05 -6.98 -29.23
CA HIS A 350 -0.60 -8.13 -30.04
C HIS A 350 0.94 -8.28 -30.08
N ALA A 351 1.68 -7.18 -30.12
CA ALA A 351 3.15 -7.18 -30.08
C ALA A 351 3.73 -7.61 -28.73
N GLU A 352 3.02 -7.37 -27.63
CA GLU A 352 3.39 -7.83 -26.28
C GLU A 352 2.99 -9.30 -26.09
N GLN A 353 1.86 -9.75 -26.64
CA GLN A 353 1.47 -11.17 -26.70
C GLN A 353 2.49 -12.01 -27.51
N GLU A 354 3.01 -11.49 -28.62
CA GLU A 354 4.09 -12.12 -29.39
C GLU A 354 5.42 -12.15 -28.61
N ARG A 355 5.75 -11.12 -27.82
CA ARG A 355 6.90 -11.16 -26.90
C ARG A 355 6.73 -12.19 -25.78
N CYS A 356 5.48 -12.41 -25.33
CA CYS A 356 5.15 -13.43 -24.33
C CYS A 356 5.28 -14.86 -24.86
N ALA A 357 5.01 -15.08 -26.15
CA ALA A 357 5.00 -16.41 -26.77
C ALA A 357 6.39 -17.06 -26.92
N HIS A 358 7.47 -16.30 -26.71
CA HIS A 358 8.85 -16.74 -26.96
C HIS A 358 9.73 -16.82 -25.70
N LYS A 359 9.19 -16.54 -24.51
CA LYS A 359 9.98 -16.35 -23.28
C LYS A 359 9.28 -16.96 -22.07
N HIS A 360 10.06 -17.29 -21.05
CA HIS A 360 9.53 -17.70 -19.75
C HIS A 360 8.85 -16.51 -19.07
N VAL A 361 7.54 -16.34 -19.29
CA VAL A 361 6.77 -15.21 -18.75
C VAL A 361 6.13 -15.58 -17.41
N PHE A 362 6.27 -14.71 -16.42
CA PHE A 362 5.62 -14.82 -15.11
C PHE A 362 4.71 -13.62 -14.90
N ALA A 363 3.41 -13.83 -14.99
CA ALA A 363 2.47 -12.79 -14.63
C ALA A 363 2.27 -12.77 -13.11
N VAL A 364 2.30 -11.56 -12.52
CA VAL A 364 2.10 -11.32 -11.09
C VAL A 364 0.85 -10.46 -10.94
N GLY A 365 -0.30 -11.15 -10.89
CA GLY A 365 -1.59 -10.61 -10.44
C GLY A 365 -1.90 -11.13 -9.04
N ALA A 366 -2.67 -10.37 -8.26
CA ALA A 366 -3.14 -10.64 -6.88
C ALA A 366 -2.70 -11.97 -6.25
N GLY A 367 -1.46 -12.05 -5.79
CA GLY A 367 -0.98 -13.19 -5.01
C GLY A 367 -0.88 -14.53 -5.73
N VAL A 368 -0.91 -14.56 -7.06
CA VAL A 368 -0.71 -15.80 -7.81
C VAL A 368 0.45 -15.64 -8.79
N PHE A 369 1.57 -16.33 -8.50
CA PHE A 369 2.61 -16.60 -9.49
C PHE A 369 2.10 -17.69 -10.46
N ARG A 370 1.80 -17.35 -11.72
CA ARG A 370 1.62 -18.38 -12.77
C ARG A 370 2.72 -18.30 -13.81
N ALA A 371 3.28 -19.46 -14.14
CA ALA A 371 4.09 -19.64 -15.34
C ALA A 371 3.17 -19.51 -16.56
N VAL A 372 3.40 -18.49 -17.38
CA VAL A 372 2.73 -18.29 -18.66
C VAL A 372 3.56 -19.05 -19.71
N ALA A 373 3.32 -20.37 -19.75
CA ALA A 373 3.81 -21.36 -20.70
C ALA A 373 5.31 -21.74 -20.66
N ASP A 374 5.56 -23.02 -20.35
CA ASP A 374 6.66 -23.77 -20.99
C ASP A 374 6.19 -24.24 -22.36
N GLY A 375 6.92 -23.87 -23.41
CA GLY A 375 6.63 -24.26 -24.78
C GLY A 375 6.68 -25.79 -24.97
N GLY A 376 5.51 -26.42 -25.08
CA GLY A 376 5.36 -27.82 -25.47
C GLY A 376 5.39 -28.03 -26.99
N HIS A 377 6.58 -28.32 -27.52
CA HIS A 377 6.90 -29.04 -28.77
C HIS A 377 6.29 -28.59 -30.11
N ALA A 378 7.17 -28.02 -30.95
CA ALA A 378 7.12 -28.13 -32.40
C ALA A 378 7.30 -29.61 -32.82
N GLY A 379 6.30 -30.21 -33.46
CA GLY A 379 6.36 -31.60 -33.90
C GLY A 379 5.38 -31.92 -35.04
N GLY A 380 5.76 -31.56 -36.26
CA GLY A 380 5.56 -32.35 -37.49
C GLY A 380 4.15 -32.49 -38.09
N GLY A 381 3.94 -31.83 -39.24
CA GLY A 381 3.14 -32.42 -40.34
C GLY A 381 2.23 -31.45 -41.11
N GLY A 382 2.65 -31.09 -42.32
CA GLY A 382 1.77 -31.01 -43.50
C GLY A 382 0.86 -29.79 -43.66
N TRP A 383 1.27 -28.87 -44.53
CA TRP A 383 0.40 -28.01 -45.34
C TRP A 383 -0.63 -28.86 -46.11
N VAL A 384 -1.85 -28.34 -46.36
CA VAL A 384 -2.41 -28.21 -47.73
C VAL A 384 -3.52 -27.15 -47.76
N ASP A 385 -3.51 -26.36 -48.84
CA ASP A 385 -4.64 -25.61 -49.40
C ASP A 385 -5.87 -26.48 -49.78
N GLU A 386 -6.93 -25.77 -50.12
CA GLU A 386 -8.19 -26.12 -50.80
C GLU A 386 -8.27 -27.49 -51.51
N ASP A 387 -9.34 -28.25 -51.24
CA ASP A 387 -10.46 -28.44 -52.18
C ASP A 387 -11.47 -29.46 -51.64
N GLY A 388 -12.76 -29.23 -51.91
CA GLY A 388 -13.82 -30.16 -51.52
C GLY A 388 -13.74 -31.48 -52.29
N ASP A 389 -13.78 -32.62 -51.59
CA ASP A 389 -14.95 -33.50 -51.57
C ASP A 389 -14.75 -34.65 -50.55
N GLY A 390 -15.84 -35.02 -49.86
CA GLY A 390 -16.02 -36.35 -49.26
C GLY A 390 -15.51 -36.62 -47.82
N GLY A 391 -16.46 -36.88 -46.90
CA GLY A 391 -16.37 -38.03 -46.00
C GLY A 391 -16.01 -37.82 -44.52
N ASP A 392 -17.04 -37.50 -43.73
CA ASP A 392 -17.33 -37.94 -42.35
C ASP A 392 -16.47 -37.50 -41.14
N ALA A 393 -17.22 -37.09 -40.10
CA ALA A 393 -16.96 -36.83 -38.69
C ALA A 393 -15.51 -36.58 -38.18
N GLY A 394 -15.16 -35.30 -37.98
CA GLY A 394 -13.95 -34.87 -37.26
C GLY A 394 -14.27 -33.89 -36.10
N ALA A 395 -13.99 -34.32 -34.87
CA ALA A 395 -14.16 -33.55 -33.65
C ALA A 395 -13.28 -32.28 -33.64
N ARG A 396 -13.93 -31.11 -33.55
CA ARG A 396 -13.28 -29.82 -33.29
C ARG A 396 -12.78 -29.79 -31.84
N ARG A 397 -11.52 -29.37 -31.61
CA ARG A 397 -11.05 -28.92 -30.28
C ARG A 397 -10.24 -27.62 -30.38
N PRO A 398 -10.32 -26.74 -29.37
CA PRO A 398 -9.80 -25.37 -29.44
C PRO A 398 -8.35 -25.27 -28.96
N GLY A 399 -7.56 -24.43 -29.62
CA GLY A 399 -6.23 -24.01 -29.15
C GLY A 399 -6.36 -22.91 -28.09
N PHE A 400 -5.71 -23.09 -26.94
CA PHE A 400 -5.51 -22.04 -25.95
C PHE A 400 -4.36 -21.15 -26.42
N GLY A 401 -4.65 -19.95 -26.91
CA GLY A 401 -3.65 -18.94 -27.25
C GLY A 401 -3.20 -18.16 -26.01
N ALA A 402 -1.95 -17.72 -25.99
CA ALA A 402 -1.35 -16.93 -24.91
C ALA A 402 -2.20 -15.69 -24.50
N GLY A 403 -3.00 -15.14 -25.43
CA GLY A 403 -3.94 -14.05 -25.12
C GLY A 403 -4.98 -14.39 -24.05
N ALA A 404 -5.51 -15.62 -24.03
CA ALA A 404 -6.52 -16.01 -23.04
C ALA A 404 -5.96 -16.13 -21.62
N CYS A 405 -4.66 -16.40 -21.47
CA CYS A 405 -4.00 -16.45 -20.16
C CYS A 405 -3.75 -15.04 -19.62
N CYS A 406 -3.44 -14.09 -20.50
CA CYS A 406 -3.21 -12.69 -20.15
C CYS A 406 -4.49 -11.88 -19.88
N ASP A 407 -5.60 -12.22 -20.55
CA ASP A 407 -6.89 -11.56 -20.33
C ASP A 407 -7.51 -11.96 -18.96
N ASP A 408 -7.28 -13.19 -18.49
CA ASP A 408 -7.65 -13.64 -17.13
C ASP A 408 -6.87 -12.89 -16.02
N PHE A 409 -5.65 -12.42 -16.30
CA PHE A 409 -4.86 -11.63 -15.33
C PHE A 409 -5.40 -10.22 -15.12
N GLY A 410 -6.10 -9.65 -16.11
CA GLY A 410 -6.69 -8.31 -16.01
C GLY A 410 -7.72 -8.19 -14.89
N ASP A 411 -8.46 -9.27 -14.65
CA ASP A 411 -9.49 -9.37 -13.60
C ASP A 411 -8.91 -9.78 -12.23
N GLU A 412 -7.71 -10.38 -12.20
CA GLU A 412 -6.96 -10.77 -10.99
C GLU A 412 -5.97 -9.67 -10.52
N LEU A 413 -6.01 -8.43 -11.04
CA LEU A 413 -5.14 -7.34 -10.58
C LEU A 413 -5.76 -6.65 -9.35
N VAL A 414 -5.06 -6.71 -8.21
CA VAL A 414 -5.49 -6.13 -6.93
C VAL A 414 -5.89 -4.66 -7.07
N ALA A 415 -6.87 -4.25 -6.25
CA ALA A 415 -7.27 -2.86 -6.11
C ALA A 415 -6.11 -1.97 -5.64
N HIS A 416 -6.36 -0.66 -5.65
CA HIS A 416 -5.33 0.37 -5.55
C HIS A 416 -4.51 0.33 -4.24
N ASP A 417 -5.02 -0.38 -3.23
CA ASP A 417 -4.64 -0.20 -1.82
C ASP A 417 -4.18 -1.51 -1.13
N ASP A 418 -4.20 -2.68 -1.79
CA ASP A 418 -3.98 -3.97 -1.10
C ASP A 418 -2.75 -4.75 -1.61
N ALA A 419 -1.58 -4.14 -1.79
CA ALA A 419 -0.37 -4.88 -2.20
C ALA A 419 0.67 -4.93 -1.08
N GLY A 420 0.64 -6.00 -0.29
CA GLY A 420 1.68 -6.38 0.66
C GLY A 420 2.55 -7.52 0.13
N VAL A 421 3.87 -7.47 0.36
CA VAL A 421 4.77 -8.60 0.04
C VAL A 421 5.27 -9.23 1.33
N LEU A 422 5.12 -10.55 1.46
CA LEU A 422 5.66 -11.33 2.59
C LEU A 422 7.14 -11.64 2.34
N GLY A 423 7.96 -11.52 3.40
CA GLY A 423 9.41 -11.69 3.32
C GLY A 423 9.85 -13.07 2.79
N CYS A 424 10.65 -13.10 1.73
CA CYS A 424 11.27 -14.32 1.21
C CYS A 424 12.77 -14.38 1.61
N ARG A 425 13.21 -15.52 2.14
CA ARG A 425 14.64 -15.86 2.28
C ARG A 425 14.96 -17.06 1.41
N VAL A 426 15.81 -16.86 0.41
CA VAL A 426 16.38 -17.95 -0.38
C VAL A 426 17.69 -18.37 0.27
N PRO A 427 17.82 -19.59 0.84
CA PRO A 427 19.09 -20.06 1.33
C PRO A 427 20.06 -20.25 0.15
N LEU A 428 21.21 -19.56 0.19
CA LEU A 428 22.32 -19.77 -0.73
C LEU A 428 22.97 -21.13 -0.41
N GLY A 429 22.37 -22.22 -0.89
CA GLY A 429 22.85 -23.59 -0.72
C GLY A 429 23.97 -23.93 -1.71
N GLY A 430 24.97 -24.67 -1.24
CA GLY A 430 26.27 -24.90 -1.90
C GLY A 430 26.23 -25.34 -3.37
N ALA A 431 27.18 -24.78 -4.13
CA ALA A 431 27.51 -25.12 -5.51
C ALA A 431 27.49 -26.64 -5.76
N GLY A 432 26.41 -27.13 -6.38
CA GLY A 432 26.19 -28.58 -6.44
C GLY A 432 25.08 -29.07 -7.36
N ALA A 433 24.66 -28.31 -8.37
CA ALA A 433 24.02 -28.76 -9.61
C ALA A 433 23.67 -27.52 -10.42
N ALA A 434 23.88 -27.53 -11.73
CA ALA A 434 23.30 -26.52 -12.61
C ALA A 434 21.77 -26.60 -12.46
N GLY A 435 21.18 -25.67 -11.72
CA GLY A 435 19.74 -25.61 -11.47
C GLY A 435 19.04 -25.14 -12.73
N SER A 436 18.14 -25.96 -13.25
CA SER A 436 17.28 -25.60 -14.39
C SER A 436 16.36 -24.44 -14.02
N PHE A 437 15.74 -23.84 -15.03
CA PHE A 437 14.62 -22.91 -14.91
C PHE A 437 13.58 -23.32 -13.84
N ASP A 438 13.36 -24.63 -13.66
CA ASP A 438 12.46 -25.19 -12.65
C ASP A 438 12.83 -24.81 -11.21
N HIS A 439 14.12 -24.61 -10.90
CA HIS A 439 14.55 -24.19 -9.56
C HIS A 439 14.19 -22.74 -9.28
N VAL A 440 14.30 -21.86 -10.28
CA VAL A 440 13.83 -20.46 -10.17
C VAL A 440 12.32 -20.44 -9.96
N VAL A 441 11.57 -21.30 -10.66
CA VAL A 441 10.12 -21.45 -10.49
C VAL A 441 9.77 -21.91 -9.07
N GLU A 442 10.48 -22.90 -8.51
CA GLU A 442 10.24 -23.39 -7.14
C GLU A 442 10.52 -22.31 -6.08
N VAL A 443 11.56 -21.51 -6.25
CA VAL A 443 11.84 -20.37 -5.36
C VAL A 443 10.70 -19.33 -5.43
N LEU A 444 10.19 -19.05 -6.62
CA LEU A 444 9.09 -18.11 -6.82
C LEU A 444 7.74 -18.60 -6.26
N ARG A 445 7.49 -19.92 -6.27
CA ARG A 445 6.31 -20.51 -5.62
C ARG A 445 6.28 -20.28 -4.10
N GLY A 446 7.42 -19.98 -3.48
CA GLY A 446 7.53 -19.65 -2.07
C GLY A 446 7.39 -18.15 -1.75
N VAL A 447 7.28 -17.28 -2.75
CA VAL A 447 7.06 -15.83 -2.56
C VAL A 447 5.55 -15.57 -2.54
N GLU A 448 5.04 -15.05 -1.42
CA GLU A 448 3.63 -14.66 -1.30
C GLU A 448 3.48 -13.14 -1.44
N VAL A 449 2.53 -12.73 -2.27
CA VAL A 449 2.10 -11.34 -2.43
C VAL A 449 0.64 -11.31 -1.99
N GLY A 450 0.31 -10.61 -0.91
CA GLY A 450 -1.02 -10.60 -0.31
C GLY A 450 -1.68 -9.23 -0.36
N ALA A 451 -2.97 -9.19 -0.06
CA ALA A 451 -3.61 -7.98 0.44
C ALA A 451 -2.96 -7.59 1.76
N ALA A 452 -2.54 -6.34 1.89
CA ALA A 452 -2.25 -5.73 3.18
C ALA A 452 -3.60 -5.58 3.89
N ASP A 453 -3.84 -6.34 4.96
CA ASP A 453 -5.09 -6.28 5.72
C ASP A 453 -4.79 -6.08 7.22
N ALA A 454 -5.49 -5.12 7.82
CA ALA A 454 -5.42 -4.81 9.24
C ALA A 454 -5.97 -5.98 10.07
N ALA A 455 -5.16 -6.46 11.02
CA ALA A 455 -5.45 -7.63 11.85
C ALA A 455 -6.85 -7.63 12.51
N GLY A 456 -7.62 -8.70 12.27
CA GLY A 456 -8.76 -9.08 13.11
C GLY A 456 -9.55 -10.30 12.62
N ALA A 457 -9.18 -11.52 13.04
CA ALA A 457 -10.10 -12.57 13.55
C ALA A 457 -9.42 -13.91 13.90
N ASP A 458 -9.57 -14.30 15.17
CA ASP A 458 -9.61 -15.64 15.79
C ASP A 458 -8.44 -16.63 15.68
N ALA A 459 -7.51 -16.50 16.64
CA ALA A 459 -6.79 -17.61 17.23
C ALA A 459 -7.62 -18.21 18.39
N GLY A 460 -8.44 -19.23 18.12
CA GLY A 460 -9.19 -19.85 19.21
C GLY A 460 -10.15 -20.97 18.80
N LYS A 461 -9.61 -22.16 18.50
CA LYS A 461 -10.25 -23.46 18.77
C LYS A 461 -9.29 -24.59 18.39
N ASP A 462 -8.46 -24.98 19.36
CA ASP A 462 -8.22 -26.37 19.74
C ASP A 462 -7.13 -26.40 20.81
N LEU A 463 -7.51 -26.60 22.07
CA LEU A 463 -7.02 -27.68 22.94
C LEU A 463 -7.55 -27.50 24.39
N PRO A 464 -7.96 -28.60 25.05
CA PRO A 464 -8.52 -28.58 26.40
C PRO A 464 -7.45 -28.70 27.50
N GLY A 465 -7.60 -27.92 28.58
CA GLY A 465 -7.27 -28.30 29.96
C GLY A 465 -5.79 -28.33 30.41
N ALA A 466 -5.40 -27.32 31.20
CA ALA A 466 -4.50 -27.32 32.39
C ALA A 466 -3.98 -25.87 32.51
N GLY A 467 -4.19 -25.10 33.58
CA GLY A 467 -4.02 -25.38 35.00
C GLY A 467 -3.16 -24.24 35.58
N GLY A 468 -3.83 -23.34 36.32
CA GLY A 468 -3.36 -22.20 37.14
C GLY A 468 -1.88 -21.78 37.21
N GLY A 469 -1.66 -20.47 37.03
CA GLY A 469 -0.48 -19.73 37.48
C GLY A 469 -0.53 -18.27 37.02
N ASP A 470 -0.61 -17.33 37.96
CA ASP A 470 -0.64 -15.88 37.76
C ASP A 470 0.48 -15.36 36.84
N VAL A 471 0.10 -14.60 35.80
CA VAL A 471 0.98 -13.59 35.18
C VAL A 471 0.11 -12.37 34.83
N ASP A 472 0.40 -11.28 35.51
CA ASP A 472 -0.22 -9.98 35.37
C ASP A 472 0.43 -9.18 34.21
N LEU A 473 -0.36 -8.27 33.62
CA LEU A 473 0.03 -7.11 32.77
C LEU A 473 0.02 -7.27 31.24
N PHE A 474 -1.19 -7.28 30.66
CA PHE A 474 -1.59 -6.42 29.53
C PHE A 474 -3.12 -6.23 29.61
N ASP A 475 -3.59 -5.39 30.54
CA ASP A 475 -4.97 -4.89 30.55
C ASP A 475 -4.99 -3.51 29.89
N GLY A 476 -5.64 -3.45 28.72
CA GLY A 476 -5.78 -2.24 27.90
C GLY A 476 -6.03 -2.62 26.45
N GLU A 477 -7.09 -3.39 26.23
CA GLU A 477 -7.59 -3.82 24.92
C GLU A 477 -7.63 -2.65 23.92
N LEU A 478 -6.98 -2.85 22.77
CA LEU A 478 -7.43 -2.28 21.51
C LEU A 478 -8.72 -3.00 21.12
N THR A 479 -9.84 -2.63 21.74
CA THR A 479 -11.12 -2.76 21.06
C THR A 479 -11.14 -1.65 20.01
N ALA A 480 -10.84 -2.02 18.77
CA ALA A 480 -11.29 -1.25 17.62
C ALA A 480 -12.79 -0.98 17.82
N ALA A 481 -13.22 0.24 17.49
CA ALA A 481 -14.62 0.62 17.54
C ALA A 481 -15.49 -0.48 16.90
N GLU A 482 -16.52 -0.92 17.62
CA GLU A 482 -17.58 -1.73 17.05
C GLU A 482 -18.21 -0.95 15.90
N ASP A 483 -17.83 -1.27 14.65
CA ASP A 483 -18.71 -1.05 13.51
C ASP A 483 -18.50 -2.11 12.43
N HIS A 484 -19.61 -2.58 11.89
CA HIS A 484 -19.74 -3.83 11.16
C HIS A 484 -19.20 -3.73 9.72
N GLY A 485 -18.13 -4.49 9.42
CA GLY A 485 -17.60 -4.63 8.06
C GLY A 485 -16.40 -5.56 7.96
N ALA A 486 -16.48 -6.76 8.54
CA ALA A 486 -15.43 -7.76 8.44
C ALA A 486 -15.41 -8.42 7.05
N HIS A 487 -14.35 -8.21 6.28
CA HIS A 487 -13.90 -9.16 5.25
C HIS A 487 -12.59 -9.76 5.75
N GLY A 488 -12.66 -10.99 6.26
CA GLY A 488 -11.49 -11.73 6.69
C GLY A 488 -10.94 -12.58 5.55
N MET A 489 -9.63 -12.57 5.38
CA MET A 489 -8.88 -13.75 4.93
C MET A 489 -7.56 -13.85 5.71
N VAL A 490 -7.42 -14.96 6.44
CA VAL A 490 -6.17 -15.39 7.07
C VAL A 490 -5.41 -16.23 6.06
N CYS A 491 -4.18 -15.82 5.71
CA CYS A 491 -3.23 -16.71 5.04
C CYS A 491 -2.14 -17.14 6.04
N LEU A 492 -2.13 -18.44 6.34
CA LEU A 492 -1.20 -19.10 7.26
C LEU A 492 -0.25 -19.95 6.40
N VAL A 493 1.07 -19.73 6.49
CA VAL A 493 2.05 -20.64 5.87
C VAL A 493 2.98 -21.26 6.89
N ARG A 494 2.96 -22.60 6.88
CA ARG A 494 3.94 -23.46 7.54
C ARG A 494 5.24 -23.46 6.73
N SER A 495 6.33 -23.10 7.39
CA SER A 495 7.69 -23.43 6.93
C SER A 495 7.83 -24.94 6.72
N PHE A 496 8.14 -25.38 5.50
CA PHE A 496 8.80 -26.67 5.31
C PHE A 496 10.27 -26.51 5.71
N ALA A 497 10.53 -26.64 7.01
CA ALA A 497 11.87 -26.90 7.50
C ALA A 497 12.32 -28.27 6.99
N GLY A 498 13.56 -28.34 6.48
CA GLY A 498 14.12 -29.49 5.79
C GLY A 498 13.87 -30.84 6.47
N GLY A 499 13.46 -31.82 5.66
CA GLY A 499 13.44 -33.23 6.01
C GLY A 499 14.25 -34.01 4.97
N ASN A 500 15.22 -34.78 5.45
CA ASN A 500 16.14 -35.64 4.68
C ASN A 500 15.49 -36.33 3.47
N VAL A 501 16.13 -36.20 2.30
CA VAL A 501 15.88 -37.07 1.14
C VAL A 501 16.36 -38.49 1.51
N PRO A 502 15.50 -39.52 1.54
CA PRO A 502 15.97 -40.89 1.63
C PRO A 502 16.48 -41.30 0.24
N GLN A 503 17.79 -41.55 0.15
CA GLN A 503 18.36 -42.36 -0.92
C GLN A 503 17.79 -43.79 -0.81
N GLY A 504 17.19 -44.31 -1.90
CA GLY A 504 16.84 -45.74 -1.98
C GLY A 504 15.72 -46.00 -2.96
N GLY A 505 16.07 -46.57 -4.11
CA GLY A 505 15.09 -47.03 -5.09
C GLY A 505 14.21 -48.14 -4.55
N GLN A 506 12.91 -48.05 -4.85
CA GLN A 506 12.05 -49.20 -5.14
C GLN A 506 10.86 -48.72 -5.97
N HIS A 507 10.71 -49.37 -7.13
CA HIS A 507 9.56 -49.27 -8.04
C HIS A 507 8.22 -49.42 -7.30
N LEU A 508 7.26 -48.55 -7.59
CA LEU A 508 5.84 -48.90 -7.57
C LEU A 508 5.16 -48.43 -8.88
N PRO A 509 4.17 -49.18 -9.37
CA PRO A 509 3.84 -49.27 -10.79
C PRO A 509 2.63 -48.44 -11.18
N GLY A 510 2.53 -48.14 -12.48
CA GLY A 510 1.24 -47.92 -13.14
C GLY A 510 0.85 -46.45 -13.30
N ALA A 511 1.18 -45.92 -14.46
CA ALA A 511 0.44 -44.81 -15.05
C ALA A 511 -1.05 -45.20 -15.19
N GLY A 512 -1.93 -44.40 -14.61
CA GLY A 512 -3.37 -44.46 -14.82
C GLY A 512 -3.89 -43.02 -14.78
N GLY A 513 -4.31 -42.51 -15.93
CA GLY A 513 -4.82 -41.15 -16.05
C GLY A 513 -6.07 -40.93 -15.21
N VAL A 514 -6.14 -39.76 -14.58
CA VAL A 514 -7.39 -39.17 -14.14
C VAL A 514 -7.31 -37.69 -14.47
N GLY A 515 -7.92 -37.34 -15.61
CA GLY A 515 -8.47 -36.01 -15.76
C GLY A 515 -9.66 -35.93 -14.84
N ASP A 516 -9.50 -35.24 -13.71
CA ASP A 516 -10.62 -34.68 -12.98
C ASP A 516 -10.40 -33.17 -12.95
N THR A 517 -11.20 -32.51 -13.80
CA THR A 517 -11.46 -31.08 -13.75
C THR A 517 -11.95 -30.72 -12.36
N PHE A 518 -11.11 -30.07 -11.55
CA PHE A 518 -11.60 -29.30 -10.42
C PHE A 518 -12.38 -28.12 -10.98
N ARG A 519 -13.72 -28.22 -10.98
CA ARG A 519 -14.57 -27.03 -11.02
C ARG A 519 -14.40 -26.33 -9.69
N VAL A 520 -13.51 -25.34 -9.65
CA VAL A 520 -13.54 -24.30 -8.63
C VAL A 520 -14.86 -23.56 -8.84
N ALA A 521 -15.69 -23.50 -7.80
CA ALA A 521 -16.86 -22.64 -7.81
C ALA A 521 -16.36 -21.19 -7.91
N LYS A 522 -16.74 -20.46 -8.96
CA LYS A 522 -16.58 -19.01 -9.05
C LYS A 522 -17.28 -18.39 -7.84
N GLU A 523 -16.54 -17.79 -6.92
CA GLU A 523 -17.13 -16.80 -6.03
C GLU A 523 -17.45 -15.53 -6.87
N PRO A 524 -18.57 -14.82 -6.60
CA PRO A 524 -18.95 -13.66 -7.38
C PRO A 524 -17.95 -12.51 -7.15
N GLY A 525 -17.37 -11.97 -8.21
CA GLY A 525 -16.49 -10.81 -8.11
C GLY A 525 -17.21 -9.63 -7.44
N LEU A 526 -16.54 -8.93 -6.53
CA LEU A 526 -17.05 -7.71 -5.89
C LEU A 526 -17.39 -6.66 -6.95
N ARG A 527 -18.67 -6.31 -7.09
CA ARG A 527 -19.15 -5.39 -8.12
C ARG A 527 -18.85 -3.94 -7.73
N ARG A 528 -18.19 -3.16 -8.59
CA ARG A 528 -17.82 -1.77 -8.28
C ARG A 528 -18.53 -0.78 -9.20
N MET A 529 -18.97 0.34 -8.64
CA MET A 529 -19.48 1.47 -9.42
C MET A 529 -19.06 2.81 -8.82
N VAL A 530 -19.00 3.85 -9.64
CA VAL A 530 -18.70 5.21 -9.20
C VAL A 530 -19.98 6.02 -9.08
N LEU A 531 -20.28 6.50 -7.88
CA LEU A 531 -21.34 7.47 -7.65
C LEU A 531 -20.86 8.85 -8.04
N ALA A 532 -21.42 9.42 -9.12
CA ALA A 532 -21.06 10.71 -9.69
C ALA A 532 -21.49 11.92 -8.82
N THR A 533 -21.22 11.91 -7.51
CA THR A 533 -21.43 13.04 -6.60
C THR A 533 -20.45 12.97 -5.43
N ASN A 534 -20.03 14.14 -4.94
CA ASN A 534 -19.24 14.26 -3.71
C ASN A 534 -20.07 14.84 -2.55
N ASN A 535 -21.40 14.96 -2.70
CA ASN A 535 -22.26 15.46 -1.63
C ASN A 535 -22.33 14.41 -0.48
N PRO A 536 -21.91 14.74 0.74
CA PRO A 536 -21.80 13.77 1.84
C PRO A 536 -23.14 13.19 2.30
N GLY A 537 -24.26 13.91 2.09
CA GLY A 537 -25.61 13.39 2.34
C GLY A 537 -25.98 12.33 1.31
N LYS A 538 -25.77 12.62 0.02
CA LYS A 538 -26.05 11.67 -1.07
C LYS A 538 -25.16 10.43 -0.98
N VAL A 539 -23.85 10.59 -0.76
CA VAL A 539 -22.91 9.46 -0.66
C VAL A 539 -23.32 8.47 0.43
N ARG A 540 -23.67 8.97 1.63
CA ARG A 540 -24.15 8.12 2.73
C ARG A 540 -25.43 7.37 2.37
N GLU A 541 -26.39 8.02 1.74
CA GLU A 541 -27.66 7.41 1.34
C GLU A 541 -27.47 6.34 0.25
N PHE A 542 -26.69 6.64 -0.80
CA PHE A 542 -26.47 5.70 -1.91
C PHE A 542 -25.64 4.48 -1.49
N ARG A 543 -24.67 4.63 -0.58
CA ARG A 543 -23.93 3.48 -0.02
C ARG A 543 -24.86 2.49 0.68
N ARG A 544 -25.70 2.98 1.60
CA ARG A 544 -26.69 2.14 2.29
C ARG A 544 -27.67 1.44 1.35
N LEU A 545 -28.00 2.06 0.21
CA LEU A 545 -28.91 1.49 -0.77
C LEU A 545 -28.25 0.44 -1.70
N LEU A 546 -26.96 0.58 -2.00
CA LEU A 546 -26.25 -0.23 -3.00
C LEU A 546 -25.41 -1.36 -2.40
N GLU A 547 -24.78 -1.13 -1.24
CA GLU A 547 -23.91 -2.12 -0.58
C GLU A 547 -24.63 -3.42 -0.21
N PRO A 548 -25.89 -3.41 0.31
CA PRO A 548 -26.63 -4.65 0.56
C PRO A 548 -26.89 -5.50 -0.70
N ALA A 549 -26.82 -4.89 -1.89
CA ALA A 549 -26.95 -5.57 -3.17
C ALA A 549 -25.60 -6.05 -3.74
N GLY A 550 -24.53 -6.01 -2.93
CA GLY A 550 -23.20 -6.47 -3.30
C GLY A 550 -22.38 -5.48 -4.14
N TRP A 551 -22.77 -4.20 -4.15
CA TRP A 551 -22.06 -3.14 -4.88
C TRP A 551 -21.18 -2.29 -3.97
N THR A 552 -19.89 -2.22 -4.27
CA THR A 552 -18.97 -1.25 -3.67
C THR A 552 -19.09 0.09 -4.40
N VAL A 553 -19.38 1.16 -3.65
CA VAL A 553 -19.63 2.51 -4.20
C VAL A 553 -18.45 3.45 -3.93
N LEU A 554 -17.77 3.84 -5.01
CA LEU A 554 -16.67 4.82 -5.00
C LEU A 554 -17.19 6.21 -5.37
N THR A 555 -16.48 7.27 -4.97
CA THR A 555 -16.77 8.65 -5.35
C THR A 555 -15.65 9.22 -6.23
N PRO A 556 -15.94 10.23 -7.07
CA PRO A 556 -14.92 10.95 -7.85
C PRO A 556 -13.78 11.47 -6.97
N ARG A 557 -14.09 11.96 -5.75
CA ARG A 557 -13.08 12.43 -4.80
C ARG A 557 -12.15 11.30 -4.32
N GLU A 558 -12.69 10.12 -4.04
CA GLU A 558 -11.90 8.94 -3.63
C GLU A 558 -11.02 8.43 -4.77
N LEU A 559 -11.45 8.65 -6.02
CA LEU A 559 -10.66 8.32 -7.21
C LEU A 559 -9.68 9.41 -7.64
N GLY A 560 -9.66 10.57 -6.95
CA GLY A 560 -8.85 11.72 -7.36
C GLY A 560 -9.24 12.32 -8.71
N VAL A 561 -10.48 12.10 -9.16
CA VAL A 561 -11.00 12.57 -10.45
C VAL A 561 -11.88 13.79 -10.25
N GLU A 562 -11.48 14.90 -10.87
CA GLU A 562 -12.33 16.08 -11.04
C GLU A 562 -12.96 16.08 -12.42
N PHE A 563 -14.27 16.32 -12.48
CA PHE A 563 -14.99 16.51 -13.74
C PHE A 563 -16.06 17.59 -13.55
N ALA A 564 -16.17 18.47 -14.54
CA ALA A 564 -17.18 19.52 -14.58
C ALA A 564 -18.30 19.10 -15.52
N VAL A 565 -19.53 19.13 -15.04
CA VAL A 565 -20.73 18.89 -15.85
C VAL A 565 -21.67 20.06 -15.65
N GLU A 566 -21.97 20.76 -16.72
CA GLU A 566 -23.06 21.71 -16.72
C GLU A 566 -24.38 20.94 -16.69
N GLU A 567 -25.08 20.99 -15.57
CA GLU A 567 -26.43 20.44 -15.40
C GLU A 567 -27.46 21.44 -15.95
N ASP A 568 -27.48 21.56 -17.29
CA ASP A 568 -28.33 22.44 -18.10
C ASP A 568 -29.42 21.66 -18.87
N GLY A 569 -29.62 20.37 -18.55
CA GLY A 569 -30.64 19.53 -19.18
C GLY A 569 -32.06 20.04 -18.94
N ALA A 570 -32.96 19.71 -19.86
CA ALA A 570 -34.38 20.08 -19.80
C ALA A 570 -35.22 19.14 -18.91
N SER A 571 -34.61 18.08 -18.37
CA SER A 571 -35.27 17.11 -17.49
C SER A 571 -34.29 16.47 -16.50
N TYR A 572 -34.81 15.86 -15.42
CA TYR A 572 -33.99 15.10 -14.45
C TYR A 572 -33.18 13.98 -15.12
N ALA A 573 -33.77 13.28 -16.09
CA ALA A 573 -33.10 12.21 -16.82
C ALA A 573 -31.92 12.71 -17.63
N GLU A 574 -32.06 13.85 -18.32
CA GLU A 574 -30.95 14.44 -19.09
C GLU A 574 -29.78 14.84 -18.20
N ASN A 575 -30.05 15.46 -17.04
CA ASN A 575 -29.01 15.84 -16.08
C ASN A 575 -28.32 14.61 -15.48
N ALA A 576 -29.09 13.62 -15.04
CA ALA A 576 -28.55 12.38 -14.49
C ALA A 576 -27.68 11.65 -15.52
N VAL A 577 -28.13 11.53 -16.78
CA VAL A 577 -27.35 10.89 -17.85
C VAL A 577 -26.07 11.67 -18.18
N LYS A 578 -26.14 12.99 -18.33
CA LYS A 578 -24.95 13.83 -18.59
C LYS A 578 -23.91 13.63 -17.49
N LYS A 579 -24.35 13.60 -16.23
CA LYS A 579 -23.49 13.44 -15.06
C LYS A 579 -22.90 12.03 -14.96
N ALA A 580 -23.72 10.99 -15.16
CA ALA A 580 -23.27 9.60 -15.17
C ALA A 580 -22.27 9.37 -16.30
N GLN A 581 -22.59 9.81 -17.51
CA GLN A 581 -21.72 9.61 -18.68
C GLN A 581 -20.38 10.32 -18.53
N ALA A 582 -20.38 11.58 -18.08
CA ALA A 582 -19.14 12.32 -17.86
C ALA A 582 -18.28 11.66 -16.77
N CYS A 583 -18.89 11.15 -15.70
CA CYS A 583 -18.19 10.43 -14.66
C CYS A 583 -17.65 9.08 -15.16
N ALA A 584 -18.43 8.33 -15.93
CA ALA A 584 -18.00 7.06 -16.53
C ALA A 584 -16.84 7.27 -17.50
N ASP A 585 -16.90 8.32 -18.34
CA ASP A 585 -15.84 8.66 -19.28
C ASP A 585 -14.55 9.10 -18.56
N ALA A 586 -14.68 9.86 -17.47
CA ALA A 586 -13.54 10.35 -16.70
C ALA A 586 -12.89 9.26 -15.83
N THR A 587 -13.66 8.28 -15.36
CA THR A 587 -13.17 7.23 -14.45
C THR A 587 -12.88 5.90 -15.16
N GLY A 588 -13.43 5.68 -16.35
CA GLY A 588 -13.36 4.40 -17.04
C GLY A 588 -14.25 3.31 -16.41
N MET A 589 -15.12 3.66 -15.46
CA MET A 589 -15.95 2.70 -14.71
C MET A 589 -17.44 2.85 -15.01
N LEU A 590 -18.25 1.84 -14.63
CA LEU A 590 -19.70 2.00 -14.51
C LEU A 590 -19.98 3.13 -13.50
N ALA A 591 -20.67 4.16 -13.95
CA ALA A 591 -21.03 5.29 -13.11
C ALA A 591 -22.54 5.34 -12.88
N LEU A 592 -22.92 5.65 -11.65
CA LEU A 592 -24.28 5.95 -11.22
C LEU A 592 -24.36 7.44 -10.91
N ALA A 593 -25.33 8.14 -11.48
CA ALA A 593 -25.63 9.52 -11.11
C ALA A 593 -27.11 9.70 -10.74
N ASP A 594 -27.37 10.70 -9.91
CA ASP A 594 -28.70 11.08 -9.44
C ASP A 594 -28.97 12.55 -9.74
N ASP A 595 -30.15 12.83 -10.30
CA ASP A 595 -30.78 14.14 -10.27
C ASP A 595 -32.14 14.04 -9.57
N SER A 596 -32.34 14.86 -8.55
CA SER A 596 -33.45 14.74 -7.60
C SER A 596 -33.99 16.10 -7.18
N GLY A 597 -35.30 16.22 -7.04
CA GLY A 597 -35.96 17.45 -6.62
C GLY A 597 -37.29 17.22 -5.92
N ILE A 598 -37.77 18.27 -5.26
CA ILE A 598 -39.10 18.32 -4.64
C ILE A 598 -40.05 19.15 -5.51
N GLU A 599 -41.18 18.56 -5.89
CA GLU A 599 -42.23 19.19 -6.69
C GLU A 599 -43.42 19.48 -5.78
N VAL A 600 -43.81 20.75 -5.65
CA VAL A 600 -44.95 21.15 -4.80
C VAL A 600 -46.10 21.62 -5.67
N ASP A 601 -47.27 21.01 -5.52
CA ASP A 601 -48.41 21.22 -6.41
C ASP A 601 -48.92 22.66 -6.35
N ALA A 602 -48.97 23.24 -5.15
CA ALA A 602 -49.36 24.64 -4.93
C ALA A 602 -48.42 25.66 -5.61
N LEU A 603 -47.19 25.24 -5.94
CA LEU A 603 -46.20 26.07 -6.64
C LEU A 603 -46.08 25.69 -8.13
N GLY A 604 -47.04 24.94 -8.67
CA GLY A 604 -47.01 24.47 -10.05
C GLY A 604 -45.86 23.51 -10.35
N GLY A 605 -45.44 22.71 -9.36
CA GLY A 605 -44.32 21.76 -9.47
C GLY A 605 -42.96 22.36 -9.10
N GLY A 606 -42.88 23.65 -8.76
CA GLY A 606 -41.66 24.24 -8.21
C GLY A 606 -41.39 23.79 -6.76
N PRO A 607 -40.12 23.67 -6.32
CA PRO A 607 -38.88 24.01 -7.03
C PRO A 607 -38.39 22.99 -8.09
N GLY A 608 -38.84 21.75 -8.06
CA GLY A 608 -38.52 20.73 -9.07
C GLY A 608 -37.02 20.49 -9.25
N MET A 609 -36.54 20.39 -10.50
CA MET A 609 -35.11 20.21 -10.83
C MET A 609 -34.20 21.33 -10.30
N TYR A 610 -34.78 22.49 -9.93
CA TYR A 610 -34.04 23.60 -9.33
C TYR A 610 -34.01 23.55 -7.80
N SER A 611 -34.39 22.43 -7.18
CA SER A 611 -34.44 22.26 -5.72
C SER A 611 -33.15 22.67 -5.01
N ALA A 612 -31.98 22.34 -5.56
CA ALA A 612 -30.68 22.73 -5.01
C ALA A 612 -30.27 24.19 -5.31
N ARG A 613 -31.01 24.88 -6.19
CA ARG A 613 -30.76 26.28 -6.61
C ARG A 613 -31.93 27.20 -6.24
N PHE A 614 -32.88 26.71 -5.44
CA PHE A 614 -34.11 27.42 -5.14
C PHE A 614 -33.81 28.69 -4.35
N GLY A 615 -34.26 29.84 -4.84
CA GLY A 615 -33.95 31.14 -4.25
C GLY A 615 -32.59 31.74 -4.64
N GLY A 616 -31.83 31.08 -5.53
CA GLY A 616 -30.60 31.62 -6.11
C GLY A 616 -29.30 31.16 -5.42
N PRO A 617 -28.14 31.56 -5.96
CA PRO A 617 -26.83 31.19 -5.41
C PRO A 617 -26.63 31.81 -4.01
N GLY A 618 -26.16 31.02 -3.06
CA GLY A 618 -25.79 31.48 -1.70
C GLY A 618 -26.76 31.12 -0.57
N LEU A 619 -27.94 30.56 -0.88
CA LEU A 619 -28.83 30.01 0.16
C LEU A 619 -28.42 28.57 0.52
N ASP A 620 -28.27 28.34 1.83
CA ASP A 620 -28.12 27.01 2.42
C ASP A 620 -29.48 26.28 2.51
N ASP A 621 -29.45 25.01 2.93
CA ASP A 621 -30.66 24.17 2.97
C ASP A 621 -31.75 24.74 3.91
N ALA A 622 -31.34 25.36 5.02
CA ALA A 622 -32.26 26.02 5.95
C ALA A 622 -32.93 27.23 5.31
N GLY A 623 -32.18 28.09 4.63
CA GLY A 623 -32.70 29.24 3.90
C GLY A 623 -33.64 28.85 2.76
N ARG A 624 -33.33 27.78 2.03
CA ARG A 624 -34.22 27.25 0.97
C ARG A 624 -35.52 26.69 1.54
N THR A 625 -35.43 25.96 2.64
CA THR A 625 -36.59 25.43 3.36
C THR A 625 -37.47 26.56 3.87
N GLN A 626 -36.89 27.60 4.45
CA GLN A 626 -37.61 28.78 4.89
C GLN A 626 -38.32 29.47 3.72
N LEU A 627 -37.62 29.70 2.61
CA LEU A 627 -38.22 30.29 1.41
C LEU A 627 -39.38 29.45 0.87
N LEU A 628 -39.28 28.12 0.91
CA LEU A 628 -40.36 27.24 0.51
C LEU A 628 -41.60 27.42 1.40
N LEU A 629 -41.41 27.47 2.72
CA LEU A 629 -42.49 27.72 3.68
C LEU A 629 -43.12 29.11 3.50
N GLU A 630 -42.31 30.14 3.25
CA GLU A 630 -42.78 31.50 2.96
C GLU A 630 -43.64 31.54 1.70
N ARG A 631 -43.27 30.84 0.62
CA ARG A 631 -44.10 30.75 -0.59
C ARG A 631 -45.38 29.96 -0.41
N LEU A 632 -45.43 29.09 0.59
CA LEU A 632 -46.63 28.33 0.98
C LEU A 632 -47.42 29.01 2.10
N ALA A 633 -47.05 30.24 2.49
CA ALA A 633 -47.80 31.02 3.46
C ALA A 633 -49.23 31.27 2.96
N GLY A 634 -50.22 30.85 3.75
CA GLY A 634 -51.63 30.96 3.40
C GLY A 634 -52.20 29.86 2.49
N VAL A 635 -51.38 28.89 2.07
CA VAL A 635 -51.87 27.66 1.41
C VAL A 635 -52.42 26.72 2.49
N PRO A 636 -53.71 26.30 2.43
CA PRO A 636 -54.27 25.31 3.36
C PRO A 636 -53.51 23.99 3.32
N ASP A 637 -53.41 23.28 4.44
CA ASP A 637 -52.61 22.07 4.57
C ASP A 637 -53.02 20.97 3.58
N GLU A 638 -54.30 20.89 3.20
CA GLU A 638 -54.81 19.93 2.22
C GLU A 638 -54.30 20.18 0.80
N ARG A 639 -53.82 21.40 0.52
CA ARG A 639 -53.28 21.82 -0.80
C ARG A 639 -51.76 21.88 -0.82
N ARG A 640 -51.09 21.44 0.24
CA ARG A 640 -49.61 21.39 0.33
C ARG A 640 -49.03 20.05 -0.13
N THR A 641 -49.73 19.35 -1.01
CA THR A 641 -49.24 18.11 -1.59
C THR A 641 -47.92 18.37 -2.34
N ALA A 642 -46.99 17.45 -2.14
CA ALA A 642 -45.66 17.52 -2.72
C ALA A 642 -45.14 16.12 -2.99
N ARG A 643 -44.19 16.01 -3.90
CA ARG A 643 -43.52 14.75 -4.18
C ARG A 643 -42.04 14.97 -4.36
N TYR A 644 -41.25 14.07 -3.80
CA TYR A 644 -39.86 13.94 -4.22
C TYR A 644 -39.79 13.08 -5.47
N ARG A 645 -39.00 13.50 -6.45
CA ARG A 645 -38.70 12.77 -7.68
C ARG A 645 -37.19 12.64 -7.80
N ALA A 646 -36.70 11.42 -8.05
CA ALA A 646 -35.31 11.15 -8.41
C ALA A 646 -35.25 10.35 -9.71
N VAL A 647 -34.34 10.74 -10.57
CA VAL A 647 -33.89 9.91 -11.69
C VAL A 647 -32.45 9.50 -11.45
N VAL A 648 -32.24 8.19 -11.41
CA VAL A 648 -30.92 7.55 -11.35
C VAL A 648 -30.54 7.13 -12.76
N ALA A 649 -29.34 7.47 -13.19
CA ALA A 649 -28.77 7.04 -14.46
C ALA A 649 -27.56 6.14 -14.23
N LEU A 650 -27.52 5.01 -14.94
CA LEU A 650 -26.34 4.17 -15.10
C LEU A 650 -25.70 4.46 -16.45
N ALA A 651 -24.39 4.69 -16.47
CA ALA A 651 -23.64 4.89 -17.70
C ALA A 651 -22.32 4.12 -17.67
N TRP A 652 -21.94 3.59 -18.83
CA TRP A 652 -20.63 2.98 -19.06
C TRP A 652 -19.75 3.98 -19.83
N PRO A 653 -18.42 3.81 -19.81
CA PRO A 653 -17.54 4.62 -20.66
C PRO A 653 -18.00 4.54 -22.11
N ARG A 654 -18.03 5.66 -22.84
CA ARG A 654 -18.50 5.68 -24.24
C ARG A 654 -17.78 4.67 -25.14
N ALA A 655 -16.51 4.37 -24.82
CA ALA A 655 -15.71 3.36 -25.50
C ALA A 655 -16.32 1.94 -25.45
N SER A 656 -17.18 1.64 -24.47
CA SER A 656 -17.90 0.37 -24.36
C SER A 656 -19.00 0.19 -25.42
N GLY A 657 -19.46 1.28 -26.05
CA GLY A 657 -20.59 1.26 -26.99
C GLY A 657 -21.96 1.02 -26.35
N ARG A 658 -22.07 0.94 -25.01
CA ARG A 658 -23.34 0.73 -24.30
C ARG A 658 -24.02 2.06 -23.97
N PRO A 659 -25.32 2.25 -24.32
CA PRO A 659 -26.04 3.48 -24.00
C PRO A 659 -26.39 3.56 -22.50
N PRO A 660 -26.49 4.77 -21.92
CA PRO A 660 -26.98 4.95 -20.56
C PRO A 660 -28.43 4.49 -20.37
N VAL A 661 -28.75 4.05 -19.15
CA VAL A 661 -30.09 3.59 -18.75
C VAL A 661 -30.56 4.38 -17.53
N THR A 662 -31.84 4.74 -17.47
CA THR A 662 -32.40 5.56 -16.39
C THR A 662 -33.53 4.85 -15.64
N PHE A 663 -33.63 5.16 -14.35
CA PHE A 663 -34.63 4.62 -13.42
C PHE A 663 -35.22 5.76 -12.60
N GLU A 664 -36.53 5.74 -12.42
CA GLU A 664 -37.24 6.81 -11.74
C GLU A 664 -37.89 6.30 -10.45
N GLY A 665 -37.84 7.13 -9.41
CA GLY A 665 -38.55 6.91 -8.18
C GLY A 665 -39.25 8.17 -7.71
N VAL A 666 -40.46 7.99 -7.18
CA VAL A 666 -41.31 9.08 -6.68
C VAL A 666 -41.79 8.72 -5.27
N GLU A 667 -41.79 9.72 -4.40
CA GLU A 667 -42.33 9.64 -3.05
C GLU A 667 -43.33 10.77 -2.86
N GLU A 668 -44.59 10.41 -2.63
CA GLU A 668 -45.68 11.35 -2.40
C GLU A 668 -45.76 11.72 -0.92
N GLY A 669 -46.08 12.98 -0.65
CA GLY A 669 -46.20 13.51 0.69
C GLY A 669 -46.81 14.91 0.69
N ARG A 670 -46.51 15.68 1.73
CA ARG A 670 -46.97 17.06 1.89
C ARG A 670 -45.93 17.93 2.58
N ILE A 671 -45.98 19.23 2.36
CA ILE A 671 -45.11 20.18 3.07
C ILE A 671 -45.75 20.58 4.40
N GLY A 672 -45.03 20.35 5.50
CA GLY A 672 -45.40 20.79 6.83
C GLY A 672 -45.37 22.31 7.00
N THR A 673 -45.91 22.79 8.11
CA THR A 673 -45.92 24.23 8.45
C THR A 673 -44.62 24.74 9.07
N ALA A 674 -43.79 23.83 9.60
CA ALA A 674 -42.53 24.12 10.27
C ALA A 674 -41.58 22.92 10.17
N PRO A 675 -40.25 23.13 10.21
CA PRO A 675 -39.29 22.04 10.20
C PRO A 675 -39.37 21.21 11.49
N ARG A 676 -39.31 19.89 11.37
CA ARG A 676 -39.23 18.93 12.48
C ARG A 676 -38.23 17.82 12.15
N GLY A 677 -37.58 17.26 13.18
CA GLY A 677 -36.57 16.21 13.04
C GLY A 677 -35.14 16.77 12.88
N GLU A 678 -34.16 15.91 13.16
CA GLU A 678 -32.73 16.24 13.15
C GLU A 678 -31.93 15.41 12.12
N ARG A 679 -32.58 14.45 11.46
CA ARG A 679 -31.95 13.56 10.47
C ARG A 679 -32.20 14.05 9.05
N GLY A 680 -31.42 13.56 8.08
CA GLY A 680 -31.60 13.93 6.66
C GLY A 680 -30.94 15.26 6.26
N PHE A 681 -31.29 15.76 5.08
CA PHE A 681 -30.71 16.98 4.50
C PHE A 681 -31.70 17.63 3.52
N GLY A 682 -31.43 18.86 3.03
CA GLY A 682 -32.35 19.54 2.12
C GLY A 682 -33.72 19.83 2.74
N TYR A 683 -34.80 19.38 2.09
CA TYR A 683 -36.19 19.66 2.51
C TYR A 683 -36.78 18.58 3.44
N ASP A 684 -35.98 17.59 3.85
CA ASP A 684 -36.41 16.49 4.73
C ASP A 684 -37.09 16.96 6.02
N PRO A 685 -36.68 18.07 6.68
CA PRO A 685 -37.35 18.56 7.88
C PRO A 685 -38.78 19.06 7.65
N VAL A 686 -39.18 19.36 6.42
CA VAL A 686 -40.53 19.87 6.11
C VAL A 686 -41.34 18.92 5.24
N PHE A 687 -40.74 17.89 4.66
CA PHE A 687 -41.47 16.90 3.86
C PHE A 687 -42.10 15.85 4.78
N VAL A 688 -43.43 15.89 4.90
CA VAL A 688 -44.23 15.01 5.74
C VAL A 688 -44.73 13.82 4.92
N VAL A 689 -44.38 12.61 5.37
CA VAL A 689 -44.82 11.35 4.76
C VAL A 689 -46.20 10.95 5.28
N GLU A 690 -46.77 9.87 4.73
CA GLU A 690 -48.15 9.44 4.99
C GLU A 690 -48.45 9.21 6.49
N ASP A 691 -47.48 8.73 7.26
CA ASP A 691 -47.64 8.46 8.69
C ASP A 691 -47.64 9.73 9.58
N GLY A 692 -47.48 10.91 8.97
CA GLY A 692 -47.52 12.21 9.65
C GLY A 692 -46.17 12.71 10.19
N ARG A 693 -45.11 11.90 10.15
CA ARG A 693 -43.73 12.30 10.47
C ARG A 693 -43.08 13.00 9.28
N THR A 694 -42.07 13.82 9.53
CA THR A 694 -41.20 14.35 8.48
C THR A 694 -40.16 13.31 8.08
N GLN A 695 -39.61 13.42 6.87
CA GLN A 695 -38.47 12.61 6.42
C GLN A 695 -37.28 12.70 7.39
N ALA A 696 -37.09 13.84 8.05
CA ALA A 696 -36.07 14.04 9.09
C ALA A 696 -36.38 13.37 10.45
N GLU A 697 -37.61 12.91 10.66
CA GLU A 697 -38.04 12.17 11.85
C GLU A 697 -37.95 10.65 11.66
N LEU A 698 -37.79 10.15 10.43
CA LEU A 698 -37.62 8.73 10.11
C LEU A 698 -36.20 8.23 10.42
N THR A 699 -36.07 6.95 10.74
CA THR A 699 -34.77 6.25 10.76
C THR A 699 -34.27 6.04 9.33
N ASP A 700 -32.95 5.79 9.18
CA ASP A 700 -32.36 5.52 7.87
C ASP A 700 -33.03 4.33 7.16
N ALA A 701 -33.33 3.25 7.87
CA ALA A 701 -34.01 2.08 7.31
C ALA A 701 -35.46 2.37 6.87
N GLU A 702 -36.22 3.14 7.66
CA GLU A 702 -37.58 3.56 7.29
C GLU A 702 -37.57 4.46 6.05
N LYS A 703 -36.59 5.38 5.98
CA LYS A 703 -36.39 6.28 4.84
C LYS A 703 -36.01 5.51 3.58
N ASP A 704 -35.02 4.62 3.66
CA ASP A 704 -34.52 3.84 2.53
C ASP A 704 -35.65 2.96 1.91
N ALA A 705 -36.61 2.52 2.73
CA ALA A 705 -37.77 1.76 2.26
C ALA A 705 -38.73 2.59 1.38
N ILE A 706 -39.01 3.84 1.75
CA ILE A 706 -40.07 4.64 1.10
C ILE A 706 -39.55 5.75 0.17
N SER A 707 -38.26 6.09 0.25
CA SER A 707 -37.71 7.25 -0.44
C SER A 707 -37.73 7.09 -1.96
N HIS A 708 -37.92 8.21 -2.64
CA HIS A 708 -37.80 8.33 -4.09
C HIS A 708 -36.47 7.76 -4.63
N ARG A 709 -35.33 8.04 -3.99
CA ARG A 709 -34.03 7.44 -4.36
C ARG A 709 -33.97 5.95 -4.08
N GLY A 710 -34.47 5.50 -2.93
CA GLY A 710 -34.55 4.08 -2.61
C GLY A 710 -35.33 3.29 -3.67
N LYS A 711 -36.46 3.85 -4.14
CA LYS A 711 -37.25 3.27 -5.24
C LYS A 711 -36.46 3.22 -6.56
N ALA A 712 -35.81 4.32 -6.95
CA ALA A 712 -35.02 4.39 -8.18
C ALA A 712 -33.81 3.43 -8.17
N VAL A 713 -33.08 3.35 -7.05
CA VAL A 713 -31.93 2.46 -6.88
C VAL A 713 -32.35 0.99 -6.89
N ARG A 714 -33.45 0.63 -6.22
CA ARG A 714 -33.97 -0.76 -6.28
C ARG A 714 -34.35 -1.17 -7.70
N ALA A 715 -34.93 -0.25 -8.49
CA ALA A 715 -35.21 -0.51 -9.89
C ALA A 715 -33.92 -0.69 -10.72
N ALA A 716 -32.89 0.12 -10.45
CA ALA A 716 -31.58 0.01 -11.09
C ALA A 716 -30.88 -1.32 -10.76
N ILE A 717 -30.90 -1.74 -9.49
CA ILE A 717 -30.33 -3.03 -9.04
C ILE A 717 -31.07 -4.19 -9.71
N ALA A 718 -32.41 -4.19 -9.69
CA ALA A 718 -33.20 -5.26 -10.31
C ALA A 718 -32.93 -5.39 -11.81
N TRP A 719 -32.69 -4.27 -12.49
CA TRP A 719 -32.32 -4.27 -13.91
C TRP A 719 -30.89 -4.79 -14.13
N LEU A 720 -29.92 -4.36 -13.32
CA LEU A 720 -28.54 -4.87 -13.37
C LEU A 720 -28.49 -6.40 -13.17
N GLU A 721 -29.27 -6.91 -12.21
CA GLU A 721 -29.39 -8.35 -11.95
C GLU A 721 -29.99 -9.13 -13.12
N ALA A 722 -30.95 -8.53 -13.85
CA ALA A 722 -31.61 -9.15 -15.00
C ALA A 722 -30.70 -9.21 -16.24
N GLU A 723 -29.81 -8.24 -16.41
CA GLU A 723 -28.87 -8.15 -17.55
C GLU A 723 -27.65 -9.09 -17.43
N GLY A 724 -27.55 -9.86 -16.34
CA GLY A 724 -26.44 -10.78 -16.12
C GLY A 724 -25.14 -10.11 -15.71
N GLU A 725 -25.20 -8.84 -15.29
CA GLU A 725 -24.12 -8.09 -14.62
C GLU A 725 -23.98 -8.60 -13.18
N ARG A 726 -23.63 -9.89 -13.05
CA ARG A 726 -23.52 -10.61 -11.78
C ARG A 726 -22.12 -10.69 -11.21
#